data_AF-A0A7Z6UNL8-F1
#
_entry.id   AF-A0A7Z6UNL8-F1
#
_cell.length_a   1.000
_cell.length_b   1.000
_cell.length_c   1.000
_cell.angle_alpha   90.00
_cell.angle_beta   90.00
_cell.angle_gamma   90.00
#
_symmetry.space_group_name_H-M   'P 1'
#
loop_
_entity.id
_entity.type
_entity.pdbx_description
1 polymer ?
#
loop_
_entity_poly.entity_id
_entity_poly.type
_entity_poly.pdbx_seq_one_letter_code
_entity_poly.pdbx_strand_id
1 'polypeptide(L)'
;MPMTPGDTWPDASAALKRLDELRTLLARELNALPQAGEALLSALTGADVSERELEIFSLLQQIDDYWTDPGETGESRRDRLVPALQRAMLDEARVRVHERDLDSGYLACLPESPEQAQGPALTCSTLWVQLHDDEQIEMAGVLVISQDQGRTLLMLPGLGITGFATQAMLLETLAQWLNTPTLRDTLLGNAQRQHQERLAEIVQDADLYLEPFTAADVQLQPVTTAPFKHAFDRLLNKQRNDIRYACEQPGTEDRLKRQSLIQQAIDMPGLLGPAAMLELRELSNRQRQYQRDLPEWMKIASAADLQTYALHLQRYDAAHAAMLSVLGGAASPEQFAEMQLRTRLANDLGVDLDPRALTIDTRRTLPATSETYRVTLPLTELALYGLHPGDETAGSDFLDQTLITLDGQPLDAAYSALNPAYLAAVIDQLDLRAVFATFQREAYQQQHNQQMLRALARTRLTTLGWAAKMQGHIQPEDFAIVAALTSTPVSAPDPTIRVQQIKLNDRNVMARLLVFRKQDAQGQTQRLIMFTSEAPGRQYFKAFDTQTQLLHEVIGWTASPTMTTWLLDQVEVTARPELDAQLTALREKPQPAKEFLQFIDHPDCETALRSFTDEQTRVLLSEQARHTPDWYLRANRAQRRELLAVEHAIEGALGNYQAQPHTRVQSFQDYVHQRASQQIGKLLGVPAGTVDPDLIVITSERETLTYTDMLLKGYNDSIDPLRTSAATDATFSGPEGIDLSALSPAAVAGSVRGQWLADEYTALIRNTLLNRENDGYAYRRQYSVMITQLQMKAAALRSLLKGHVEPAQYVWLKKHWITRT
;
A
#
# COMPACT_ATOMS: atom_id res chain seq x y z
N MET A 1 -2.02 13.85 39.84
CA MET A 1 -2.04 14.27 38.41
C MET A 1 -1.81 13.03 37.58
N PRO A 2 -2.63 12.73 36.55
CA PRO A 2 -2.34 11.63 35.64
C PRO A 2 -1.02 11.93 34.89
N MET A 3 -0.11 10.95 34.84
CA MET A 3 1.17 11.11 34.15
C MET A 3 0.95 11.33 32.65
N THR A 4 1.69 12.26 32.05
CA THR A 4 1.59 12.48 30.60
C THR A 4 2.44 11.46 29.83
N PRO A 5 2.17 11.21 28.54
CA PRO A 5 3.01 10.30 27.73
C PRO A 5 4.48 10.73 27.68
N GLY A 6 4.78 12.04 27.77
CA GLY A 6 6.14 12.56 27.83
C GLY A 6 6.87 12.18 29.13
N ASP A 7 6.15 12.09 30.25
CA ASP A 7 6.73 11.77 31.56
C ASP A 7 7.09 10.29 31.69
N THR A 8 6.37 9.41 31.00
CA THR A 8 6.51 7.94 31.12
C THR A 8 7.36 7.30 30.02
N TRP A 9 7.63 8.04 28.94
CA TRP A 9 8.32 7.52 27.76
C TRP A 9 9.77 7.05 28.01
N PRO A 10 10.64 7.80 28.71
CA PRO A 10 12.03 7.37 28.94
C PRO A 10 12.12 6.03 29.68
N ASP A 11 11.30 5.87 30.72
CA ASP A 11 11.26 4.66 31.54
C ASP A 11 10.67 3.47 30.79
N ALA A 12 9.60 3.69 30.01
CA ALA A 12 8.97 2.67 29.18
C ALA A 12 9.89 2.21 28.04
N SER A 13 10.61 3.13 27.39
CA SER A 13 11.58 2.81 26.34
C SER A 13 12.73 1.96 26.89
N ALA A 14 13.29 2.36 28.04
CA ALA A 14 14.35 1.60 28.70
C ALA A 14 13.87 0.22 29.19
N ALA A 15 12.63 0.14 29.69
CA ALA A 15 11.99 -1.11 30.10
C ALA A 15 11.78 -2.07 28.91
N LEU A 16 11.26 -1.56 27.79
CA LEU A 16 11.06 -2.35 26.58
C LEU A 16 12.38 -2.90 26.03
N LYS A 17 13.45 -2.10 26.06
CA LYS A 17 14.79 -2.56 25.67
C LYS A 17 15.28 -3.73 26.53
N ARG A 18 15.12 -3.64 27.86
CA ARG A 18 15.51 -4.73 28.78
C ARG A 18 14.66 -5.99 28.60
N LEU A 19 13.37 -5.84 28.31
CA LEU A 19 12.49 -6.97 27.98
C LEU A 19 12.95 -7.69 26.70
N ASP A 20 13.37 -6.95 25.68
CA ASP A 20 13.89 -7.52 24.43
C ASP A 20 15.27 -8.19 24.61
N GLU A 21 16.15 -7.60 25.41
CA GLU A 21 17.42 -8.21 25.82
C GLU A 21 17.18 -9.54 26.55
N LEU A 22 16.22 -9.59 27.48
CA LEU A 22 15.84 -10.81 28.18
C LEU A 22 15.20 -11.84 27.24
N ARG A 23 14.33 -11.42 26.31
CA ARG A 23 13.75 -12.30 25.28
C ARG A 23 14.85 -12.98 24.47
N THR A 24 15.85 -12.22 24.04
CA THR A 24 16.98 -12.71 23.24
C THR A 24 17.90 -13.64 24.03
N LEU A 25 18.11 -13.35 25.30
CA LEU A 25 18.86 -14.22 26.21
C LEU A 25 18.12 -15.55 26.41
N LEU A 26 16.83 -15.51 26.77
CA LEU A 26 16.04 -16.71 27.01
C LEU A 26 15.87 -17.56 25.76
N ALA A 27 15.67 -16.96 24.59
CA ALA A 27 15.62 -17.72 23.34
C ALA A 27 16.90 -18.54 23.08
N ARG A 28 18.08 -17.98 23.41
CA ARG A 28 19.35 -18.71 23.32
C ARG A 28 19.44 -19.84 24.34
N GLU A 29 19.00 -19.61 25.57
CA GLU A 29 19.00 -20.65 26.61
C GLU A 29 18.01 -21.78 26.31
N LEU A 30 16.83 -21.47 25.77
CA LEU A 30 15.84 -22.47 25.39
C LEU A 30 16.32 -23.32 24.20
N ASN A 31 16.96 -22.70 23.21
CA ASN A 31 17.55 -23.42 22.06
C ASN A 31 18.70 -24.36 22.46
N ALA A 32 19.33 -24.13 23.62
CA ALA A 32 20.43 -24.94 24.12
C ALA A 32 19.99 -26.01 25.13
N LEU A 33 18.68 -26.15 25.40
CA LEU A 33 18.15 -27.22 26.24
C LEU A 33 18.48 -28.60 25.65
N PRO A 34 18.74 -29.62 26.49
CA PRO A 34 18.85 -31.01 26.07
C PRO A 34 17.64 -31.45 25.24
N GLN A 35 17.89 -32.14 24.13
CA GLN A 35 16.86 -32.66 23.23
C GLN A 35 16.68 -34.17 23.40
N ALA A 36 15.54 -34.69 22.96
CA ALA A 36 15.30 -36.13 22.92
C ALA A 36 16.27 -36.82 21.96
N GLY A 37 17.20 -37.60 22.50
CA GLY A 37 18.18 -38.36 21.73
C GLY A 37 17.60 -39.59 21.01
N GLU A 38 18.36 -40.12 20.05
CA GLU A 38 18.00 -41.33 19.30
C GLU A 38 17.80 -42.58 20.19
N ALA A 39 18.55 -42.68 21.28
CA ALA A 39 18.42 -43.77 22.26
C ALA A 39 17.04 -43.75 22.94
N LEU A 40 16.61 -42.59 23.46
CA LEU A 40 15.28 -42.41 24.04
C LEU A 40 14.18 -42.70 23.02
N LEU A 41 14.25 -42.13 21.82
CA LEU A 41 13.22 -42.35 20.79
C LEU A 41 13.09 -43.83 20.41
N SER A 42 14.20 -44.57 20.41
CA SER A 42 14.22 -46.01 20.17
C SER A 42 13.60 -46.80 21.33
N ALA A 43 14.01 -46.50 22.58
CA ALA A 43 13.48 -47.14 23.79
C ALA A 43 11.98 -46.93 24.00
N LEU A 44 11.45 -45.77 23.58
CA LEU A 44 10.01 -45.46 23.62
C LEU A 44 9.17 -46.33 22.64
N THR A 45 9.80 -46.89 21.60
CA THR A 45 9.15 -47.84 20.66
C THR A 45 9.45 -49.30 20.98
N GLY A 46 10.50 -49.56 21.77
CA GLY A 46 10.87 -50.90 22.23
C GLY A 46 9.93 -51.45 23.31
N ALA A 47 9.96 -52.78 23.49
CA ALA A 47 9.16 -53.49 24.48
C ALA A 47 9.80 -53.56 25.87
N ASP A 48 11.07 -53.15 26.02
CA ASP A 48 11.78 -53.18 27.31
C ASP A 48 11.40 -51.95 28.16
N VAL A 49 10.62 -52.22 29.21
CA VAL A 49 10.15 -51.20 30.17
C VAL A 49 11.30 -50.63 31.00
N SER A 50 12.34 -51.42 31.28
CA SER A 50 13.47 -50.98 32.11
C SER A 50 14.39 -50.04 31.33
N GLU A 51 14.65 -50.37 30.06
CA GLU A 51 15.40 -49.49 29.14
C GLU A 51 14.65 -48.17 28.91
N ARG A 52 13.32 -48.23 28.77
CA ARG A 52 12.48 -47.04 28.63
C ARG A 52 12.56 -46.10 29.84
N GLU A 53 12.39 -46.63 31.06
CA GLU A 53 12.44 -45.80 32.27
C GLU A 53 13.83 -45.20 32.49
N LEU A 54 14.91 -45.94 32.16
CA LEU A 54 16.28 -45.45 32.23
C LEU A 54 16.48 -44.23 31.32
N GLU A 55 16.06 -44.32 30.06
CA GLU A 55 16.23 -43.24 29.08
C GLU A 55 15.36 -42.01 29.40
N ILE A 56 14.13 -42.22 29.89
CA ILE A 56 13.27 -41.12 30.36
C ILE A 56 13.95 -40.41 31.54
N PHE A 57 14.42 -41.17 32.53
CA PHE A 57 15.12 -40.62 33.68
C PHE A 57 16.38 -39.85 33.27
N SER A 58 17.15 -40.37 32.32
CA SER A 58 18.34 -39.70 31.77
C SER A 58 18.01 -38.34 31.16
N LEU A 59 16.97 -38.23 30.32
CA LEU A 59 16.56 -36.94 29.76
C LEU A 59 16.10 -35.96 30.84
N LEU A 60 15.27 -36.41 31.80
CA LEU A 60 14.80 -35.56 32.89
C LEU A 60 15.97 -35.05 33.74
N GLN A 61 16.96 -35.90 34.03
CA GLN A 61 18.16 -35.51 34.76
C GLN A 61 18.98 -34.49 33.97
N GLN A 62 19.17 -34.67 32.66
CA GLN A 62 19.88 -33.70 31.83
C GLN A 62 19.20 -32.33 31.83
N ILE A 63 17.86 -32.29 31.82
CA ILE A 63 17.08 -31.04 31.90
C ILE A 63 17.26 -30.39 33.28
N ASP A 64 17.17 -31.15 34.37
CA ASP A 64 17.41 -30.63 35.73
C ASP A 64 18.84 -30.08 35.90
N ASP A 65 19.83 -30.83 35.41
CA ASP A 65 21.24 -30.46 35.43
C ASP A 65 21.46 -29.18 34.61
N TYR A 66 20.83 -29.05 33.43
CA TYR A 66 20.95 -27.85 32.60
C TYR A 66 20.57 -26.56 33.34
N TRP A 67 19.48 -26.59 34.12
CA TRP A 67 19.01 -25.43 34.90
C TRP A 67 19.86 -25.16 36.15
N THR A 68 20.49 -26.17 36.72
CA THR A 68 21.25 -26.09 37.98
C THR A 68 22.75 -25.94 37.80
N ASP A 69 23.29 -26.36 36.66
CA ASP A 69 24.70 -26.24 36.31
C ASP A 69 25.11 -24.77 36.10
N PRO A 70 26.34 -24.40 36.50
CA PRO A 70 26.86 -23.06 36.30
C PRO A 70 26.98 -22.76 34.79
N GLY A 71 26.43 -21.62 34.38
CA GLY A 71 26.60 -21.09 33.03
C GLY A 71 27.99 -20.45 32.83
N GLU A 72 28.16 -19.73 31.72
CA GLU A 72 29.43 -19.04 31.38
C GLU A 72 29.92 -18.05 32.45
N THR A 73 29.01 -17.54 33.30
CA THR A 73 29.31 -16.57 34.36
C THR A 73 29.55 -17.19 35.73
N GLY A 74 29.51 -18.52 35.86
CA GLY A 74 29.77 -19.24 37.12
C GLY A 74 28.57 -19.35 38.09
N GLU A 75 27.44 -18.69 37.79
CA GLU A 75 26.16 -18.85 38.50
C GLU A 75 25.27 -19.86 37.77
N SER A 76 24.39 -20.56 38.49
CA SER A 76 23.41 -21.45 37.85
C SER A 76 22.47 -20.64 36.95
N ARG A 77 21.99 -21.25 35.85
CA ARG A 77 21.02 -20.58 34.95
C ARG A 77 19.76 -20.17 35.71
N ARG A 78 19.30 -21.01 36.63
CA ARG A 78 18.17 -20.75 37.54
C ARG A 78 18.41 -19.49 38.38
N ASP A 79 19.57 -19.37 39.04
CA ASP A 79 19.86 -18.24 39.92
C ASP A 79 19.96 -16.91 39.16
N ARG A 80 20.41 -16.96 37.89
CA ARG A 80 20.45 -15.78 37.01
C ARG A 80 19.06 -15.38 36.50
N LEU A 81 18.20 -16.35 36.19
CA LEU A 81 16.90 -16.08 35.55
C LEU A 81 15.82 -15.61 36.53
N VAL A 82 15.81 -16.08 37.77
CA VAL A 82 14.79 -15.68 38.76
C VAL A 82 14.77 -14.15 38.99
N PRO A 83 15.91 -13.45 39.23
CA PRO A 83 15.93 -12.00 39.32
C PRO A 83 15.55 -11.29 38.01
N ALA A 84 15.92 -11.87 36.87
CA ALA A 84 15.60 -11.31 35.57
C ALA A 84 14.09 -11.35 35.27
N LEU A 85 13.40 -12.44 35.63
CA LEU A 85 11.95 -12.56 35.51
C LEU A 85 11.21 -11.60 36.44
N GLN A 86 11.69 -11.43 37.67
CA GLN A 86 11.16 -10.41 38.57
C GLN A 86 11.29 -9.00 37.96
N ARG A 87 12.46 -8.69 37.40
CA ARG A 87 12.67 -7.39 36.76
C ARG A 87 11.80 -7.21 35.52
N ALA A 88 11.61 -8.27 34.73
CA ALA A 88 10.75 -8.27 33.56
C ALA A 88 9.31 -7.88 33.91
N MET A 89 8.78 -8.36 35.04
CA MET A 89 7.43 -7.98 35.49
C MET A 89 7.32 -6.46 35.75
N LEU A 90 8.31 -5.85 36.39
CA LEU A 90 8.35 -4.41 36.62
C LEU A 90 8.47 -3.63 35.31
N ASP A 91 9.31 -4.11 34.40
CA ASP A 91 9.52 -3.50 33.10
C ASP A 91 8.24 -3.60 32.23
N GLU A 92 7.53 -4.73 32.27
CA GLU A 92 6.22 -4.89 31.62
C GLU A 92 5.19 -3.90 32.17
N ALA A 93 5.11 -3.75 33.50
CA ALA A 93 4.20 -2.80 34.13
C ALA A 93 4.46 -1.36 33.70
N ARG A 94 5.73 -0.95 33.60
CA ARG A 94 6.09 0.39 33.10
C ARG A 94 5.65 0.60 31.66
N VAL A 95 5.83 -0.40 30.81
CA VAL A 95 5.38 -0.36 29.40
C VAL A 95 3.85 -0.26 29.33
N ARG A 96 3.12 -1.14 30.02
CA ARG A 96 1.65 -1.13 30.02
C ARG A 96 1.05 0.15 30.61
N VAL A 97 1.70 0.76 31.61
CA VAL A 97 1.29 2.06 32.15
C VAL A 97 1.45 3.17 31.12
N HIS A 98 2.58 3.21 30.41
CA HIS A 98 2.79 4.16 29.32
C HIS A 98 1.76 3.99 28.19
N GLU A 99 1.43 2.74 27.87
CA GLU A 99 0.43 2.38 26.84
C GLU A 99 -1.02 2.51 27.32
N ARG A 100 -1.24 2.91 28.58
CA ARG A 100 -2.55 3.04 29.25
C ARG A 100 -3.36 1.75 29.33
N ASP A 101 -2.70 0.61 29.25
CA ASP A 101 -3.28 -0.72 29.44
C ASP A 101 -3.27 -1.15 30.92
N LEU A 102 -2.53 -0.43 31.77
CA LEU A 102 -2.49 -0.63 33.22
C LEU A 102 -2.49 0.72 33.95
N ASP A 103 -3.29 0.87 35.02
CA ASP A 103 -3.24 2.06 35.86
C ASP A 103 -1.90 2.14 36.62
N SER A 104 -1.33 3.35 36.68
CA SER A 104 -0.03 3.58 37.36
C SER A 104 0.00 3.15 38.82
N GLY A 105 -1.16 3.11 39.49
CA GLY A 105 -1.26 2.70 40.87
C GLY A 105 -1.06 1.20 41.11
N TYR A 106 -1.06 0.36 40.06
CA TYR A 106 -0.68 -1.06 40.17
C TYR A 106 0.83 -1.27 40.31
N LEU A 107 1.66 -0.25 40.05
CA LEU A 107 3.10 -0.32 40.33
C LEU A 107 3.38 -0.52 41.84
N ALA A 108 2.47 -0.07 42.71
CA ALA A 108 2.55 -0.31 44.15
C ALA A 108 2.37 -1.78 44.55
N CYS A 109 1.81 -2.62 43.67
CA CYS A 109 1.70 -4.06 43.86
C CYS A 109 3.00 -4.80 43.51
N LEU A 110 4.04 -4.11 43.04
CA LEU A 110 5.30 -4.73 42.61
C LEU A 110 6.43 -4.35 43.57
N PRO A 111 7.21 -5.33 44.07
CA PRO A 111 8.32 -5.03 44.98
C PRO A 111 9.45 -4.29 44.24
N GLU A 112 9.96 -3.20 44.81
CA GLU A 112 11.08 -2.42 44.23
C GLU A 112 12.43 -3.17 44.26
N SER A 113 12.57 -4.16 45.15
CA SER A 113 13.77 -5.01 45.31
C SER A 113 13.39 -6.49 45.59
N PRO A 114 14.19 -7.48 45.13
CA PRO A 114 14.01 -8.91 45.44
C PRO A 114 13.86 -9.23 46.93
N GLU A 115 14.47 -8.45 47.82
CA GLU A 115 14.43 -8.66 49.27
C GLU A 115 13.18 -8.04 49.95
N GLN A 116 12.46 -7.14 49.26
CA GLN A 116 11.29 -6.42 49.80
C GLN A 116 9.95 -7.09 49.50
N ALA A 117 9.93 -8.19 48.74
CA ALA A 117 8.70 -8.92 48.38
C ALA A 117 7.92 -9.48 49.60
N GLN A 118 8.47 -9.41 50.81
CA GLN A 118 7.87 -9.89 52.06
C GLN A 118 7.54 -8.77 53.06
N GLY A 119 7.47 -7.50 52.62
CA GLY A 119 7.04 -6.40 53.48
C GLY A 119 5.58 -6.55 53.96
N PRO A 120 5.20 -6.00 55.13
CA PRO A 120 3.91 -6.25 55.79
C PRO A 120 2.65 -5.72 55.07
N ALA A 121 2.78 -5.16 53.85
CA ALA A 121 1.70 -4.54 53.08
C ALA A 121 1.34 -5.26 51.77
N LEU A 122 2.09 -6.31 51.38
CA LEU A 122 1.85 -7.07 50.14
C LEU A 122 1.63 -8.55 50.46
N THR A 123 0.58 -9.14 49.90
CA THR A 123 0.33 -10.58 49.97
C THR A 123 0.59 -11.22 48.61
N CYS A 124 1.45 -12.24 48.57
CA CYS A 124 1.74 -13.01 47.37
C CYS A 124 1.10 -14.40 47.49
N SER A 125 0.31 -14.78 46.49
CA SER A 125 -0.38 -16.07 46.43
C SER A 125 -0.14 -16.76 45.08
N THR A 126 -0.24 -18.09 45.08
CA THR A 126 -0.33 -18.91 43.87
C THR A 126 -1.80 -19.21 43.55
N LEU A 127 -2.08 -19.56 42.30
CA LEU A 127 -3.43 -19.83 41.80
C LEU A 127 -3.69 -21.34 41.74
N TRP A 128 -4.79 -21.76 42.35
CA TRP A 128 -5.27 -23.14 42.32
C TRP A 128 -6.66 -23.19 41.71
N VAL A 129 -6.93 -24.25 40.93
CA VAL A 129 -8.24 -24.51 40.35
C VAL A 129 -8.72 -25.89 40.78
N GLN A 130 -9.95 -25.95 41.28
CA GLN A 130 -10.68 -27.18 41.57
C GLN A 130 -11.24 -27.73 40.26
N LEU A 131 -10.86 -28.96 39.88
CA LEU A 131 -11.43 -29.64 38.71
C LEU A 131 -12.58 -30.59 39.08
N HIS A 132 -12.43 -31.29 40.21
CA HIS A 132 -13.41 -32.22 40.79
C HIS A 132 -13.28 -32.23 42.32
N ASP A 133 -14.24 -32.76 43.07
CA ASP A 133 -14.27 -32.74 44.54
C ASP A 133 -12.94 -33.13 45.22
N ASP A 134 -12.18 -34.07 44.65
CA ASP A 134 -10.90 -34.56 45.21
C ASP A 134 -9.64 -34.09 44.44
N GLU A 135 -9.78 -33.28 43.37
CA GLU A 135 -8.67 -32.90 42.48
C GLU A 135 -8.52 -31.37 42.36
N GLN A 136 -7.49 -30.85 43.03
CA GLN A 136 -7.04 -29.45 42.93
C GLN A 136 -5.70 -29.39 42.19
N ILE A 137 -5.58 -28.44 41.26
CA ILE A 137 -4.36 -28.24 40.47
C ILE A 137 -3.78 -26.83 40.70
N GLU A 138 -2.47 -26.77 40.92
CA GLU A 138 -1.73 -25.51 40.96
C GLU A 138 -1.38 -25.06 39.53
N MET A 139 -1.62 -23.79 39.22
CA MET A 139 -1.22 -23.18 37.96
C MET A 139 0.26 -22.78 38.04
N ALA A 140 1.11 -23.46 37.27
CA ALA A 140 2.55 -23.29 37.33
C ALA A 140 2.98 -21.88 36.89
N GLY A 141 3.85 -21.26 37.68
CA GLY A 141 4.40 -19.94 37.37
C GLY A 141 3.46 -18.75 37.60
N VAL A 142 2.22 -18.99 38.01
CA VAL A 142 1.22 -17.94 38.27
C VAL A 142 1.44 -17.32 39.63
N LEU A 143 1.45 -15.99 39.68
CA LEU A 143 1.51 -15.23 40.92
C LEU A 143 0.38 -14.21 40.98
N VAL A 144 -0.22 -14.07 42.16
CA VAL A 144 -1.19 -13.03 42.48
C VAL A 144 -0.61 -12.19 43.60
N ILE A 145 -0.42 -10.90 43.34
CA ILE A 145 0.16 -9.96 44.30
C ILE A 145 -0.88 -8.89 44.64
N SER A 146 -1.29 -8.83 45.90
CA SER A 146 -2.31 -7.90 46.38
C SER A 146 -1.75 -6.91 47.38
N GLN A 147 -2.21 -5.66 47.30
CA GLN A 147 -1.98 -4.64 48.31
C GLN A 147 -3.18 -4.60 49.26
N ASP A 148 -3.03 -5.14 50.47
CA ASP A 148 -4.12 -5.31 51.46
C ASP A 148 -5.42 -5.90 50.84
N GLN A 149 -6.60 -5.36 51.16
CA GLN A 149 -7.89 -5.68 50.52
C GLN A 149 -8.13 -4.91 49.20
N GLY A 150 -7.11 -4.26 48.65
CA GLY A 150 -7.19 -3.35 47.51
C GLY A 150 -6.71 -3.97 46.19
N ARG A 151 -5.94 -3.17 45.43
CA ARG A 151 -5.47 -3.51 44.08
C ARG A 151 -4.74 -4.87 44.08
N THR A 152 -5.11 -5.70 43.14
CA THR A 152 -4.59 -7.05 42.95
C THR A 152 -4.00 -7.17 41.56
N LEU A 153 -2.80 -7.72 41.44
CA LEU A 153 -2.11 -7.93 40.16
C LEU A 153 -1.93 -9.43 39.92
N LEU A 154 -2.44 -9.91 38.79
CA LEU A 154 -2.22 -11.26 38.29
C LEU A 154 -1.03 -11.24 37.34
N MET A 155 -0.02 -12.05 37.62
CA MET A 155 1.05 -12.41 36.70
C MET A 155 0.76 -13.80 36.15
N LEU A 156 0.54 -13.89 34.84
CA LEU A 156 0.25 -15.15 34.17
C LEU A 156 1.29 -15.40 33.07
N PRO A 157 2.15 -16.42 33.19
CA PRO A 157 3.05 -16.80 32.10
C PRO A 157 2.28 -17.01 30.79
N GLY A 158 2.86 -16.57 29.67
CA GLY A 158 2.22 -16.57 28.36
C GLY A 158 1.31 -15.38 28.05
N LEU A 159 0.69 -14.73 29.06
CA LEU A 159 -0.21 -13.58 28.87
C LEU A 159 0.33 -12.25 29.43
N GLY A 160 1.19 -12.32 30.45
CA GLY A 160 1.74 -11.15 31.15
C GLY A 160 0.89 -10.72 32.35
N ILE A 161 0.91 -9.42 32.67
CA ILE A 161 0.27 -8.87 33.87
C ILE A 161 -1.14 -8.32 33.62
N THR A 162 -2.05 -8.53 34.56
CA THR A 162 -3.41 -7.98 34.54
C THR A 162 -3.77 -7.40 35.92
N GLY A 163 -4.28 -6.17 35.95
CA GLY A 163 -4.68 -5.48 37.18
C GLY A 163 -6.17 -5.62 37.48
N PHE A 164 -6.51 -5.91 38.73
CA PHE A 164 -7.87 -6.02 39.25
C PHE A 164 -8.07 -5.10 40.46
N ALA A 165 -9.25 -4.49 40.57
CA ALA A 165 -9.54 -3.56 41.66
C ALA A 165 -9.60 -4.26 43.02
N THR A 166 -10.03 -5.52 43.05
CA THR A 166 -10.10 -6.37 44.25
C THR A 166 -9.80 -7.83 43.90
N GLN A 167 -9.42 -8.60 44.92
CA GLN A 167 -9.22 -10.05 44.80
C GLN A 167 -10.50 -10.79 44.37
N ALA A 168 -11.67 -10.36 44.84
CA ALA A 168 -12.94 -10.97 44.46
C ALA A 168 -13.22 -10.83 42.95
N MET A 169 -12.96 -9.65 42.37
CA MET A 169 -13.10 -9.44 40.92
C MET A 169 -12.14 -10.30 40.12
N LEU A 170 -10.92 -10.53 40.62
CA LEU A 170 -9.97 -11.45 39.99
C LEU A 170 -10.55 -12.87 39.93
N LEU A 171 -11.07 -13.38 41.05
CA LEU A 171 -11.62 -14.75 41.12
C LEU A 171 -12.83 -14.94 40.20
N GLU A 172 -13.75 -13.97 40.19
CA GLU A 172 -14.90 -13.98 39.29
C GLU A 172 -14.48 -13.94 37.81
N THR A 173 -13.49 -13.11 37.47
CA THR A 173 -12.99 -12.99 36.10
C THR A 173 -12.29 -14.28 35.65
N LEU A 174 -11.49 -14.91 36.52
CA LEU A 174 -10.82 -16.18 36.21
C LEU A 174 -11.82 -17.33 36.04
N ALA A 175 -12.89 -17.37 36.85
CA ALA A 175 -13.99 -18.32 36.63
C ALA A 175 -14.67 -18.08 35.27
N GLN A 176 -14.87 -16.83 34.86
CA GLN A 176 -15.39 -16.51 33.53
C GLN A 176 -14.43 -16.94 32.41
N TRP A 177 -13.12 -16.78 32.60
CA TRP A 177 -12.11 -17.24 31.64
C TRP A 177 -12.14 -18.75 31.48
N LEU A 178 -12.21 -19.50 32.59
CA LEU A 178 -12.37 -20.95 32.56
C LEU A 178 -13.64 -21.40 31.83
N ASN A 179 -14.71 -20.61 31.87
CA ASN A 179 -15.94 -20.93 31.13
C ASN A 179 -15.92 -20.53 29.65
N THR A 180 -14.96 -19.71 29.21
CA THR A 180 -14.85 -19.26 27.82
C THR A 180 -13.81 -20.09 27.07
N PRO A 181 -14.16 -20.88 26.02
CA PRO A 181 -13.25 -21.87 25.43
C PRO A 181 -11.85 -21.33 25.07
N THR A 182 -11.76 -20.19 24.38
CA THR A 182 -10.48 -19.60 23.98
C THR A 182 -9.64 -19.08 25.15
N LEU A 183 -10.28 -18.56 26.20
CA LEU A 183 -9.57 -18.05 27.40
C LEU A 183 -9.20 -19.17 28.36
N ARG A 184 -10.01 -20.24 28.41
CA ARG A 184 -9.77 -21.45 29.20
C ARG A 184 -8.44 -22.09 28.82
N ASP A 185 -8.23 -22.32 27.52
CA ASP A 185 -6.99 -22.92 27.02
C ASP A 185 -5.76 -22.08 27.41
N THR A 186 -5.92 -20.75 27.41
CA THR A 186 -4.85 -19.83 27.77
C THR A 186 -4.49 -19.91 29.27
N LEU A 187 -5.50 -20.01 30.15
CA LEU A 187 -5.26 -20.17 31.59
C LEU A 187 -4.69 -21.57 31.90
N LEU A 188 -5.31 -22.61 31.34
CA LEU A 188 -4.92 -24.02 31.54
C LEU A 188 -3.57 -24.36 30.90
N GLY A 189 -3.03 -23.53 30.01
CA GLY A 189 -1.65 -23.63 29.55
C GLY A 189 -0.63 -23.70 30.69
N ASN A 190 -0.96 -23.14 31.86
CA ASN A 190 -0.15 -23.18 33.08
C ASN A 190 -0.37 -24.45 33.94
N ALA A 191 -1.38 -25.26 33.67
CA ALA A 191 -1.56 -26.58 34.27
C ALA A 191 -0.68 -27.64 33.57
N GLN A 192 -0.39 -28.77 34.21
CA GLN A 192 0.33 -29.89 33.57
C GLN A 192 -0.46 -30.44 32.37
N ARG A 193 0.25 -30.93 31.35
CA ARG A 193 -0.34 -31.37 30.08
C ARG A 193 -1.36 -32.49 30.26
N GLN A 194 -1.11 -33.39 31.21
CA GLN A 194 -2.04 -34.46 31.57
C GLN A 194 -3.43 -33.93 31.96
N HIS A 195 -3.52 -32.85 32.74
CA HIS A 195 -4.80 -32.27 33.14
C HIS A 195 -5.47 -31.53 31.97
N GLN A 196 -4.69 -30.87 31.11
CA GLN A 196 -5.20 -30.20 29.91
C GLN A 196 -5.88 -31.21 28.97
N GLU A 197 -5.21 -32.32 28.68
CA GLU A 197 -5.73 -33.35 27.76
C GLU A 197 -6.96 -34.05 28.34
N ARG A 198 -6.95 -34.38 29.63
CA ARG A 198 -8.11 -34.95 30.31
C ARG A 198 -9.34 -34.04 30.26
N LEU A 199 -9.15 -32.73 30.43
CA LEU A 199 -10.24 -31.75 30.28
C LEU A 199 -10.71 -31.63 28.82
N ALA A 200 -9.78 -31.69 27.86
CA ALA A 200 -10.11 -31.68 26.45
C ALA A 200 -10.94 -32.92 26.05
N GLU A 201 -10.59 -34.10 26.56
CA GLU A 201 -11.37 -35.34 26.37
C GLU A 201 -12.79 -35.20 26.90
N ILE A 202 -12.97 -34.67 28.12
CA ILE A 202 -14.29 -34.43 28.72
C ILE A 202 -15.12 -33.46 27.88
N VAL A 203 -14.51 -32.41 27.33
CA VAL A 203 -15.21 -31.40 26.51
C VAL A 203 -15.56 -31.92 25.11
N GLN A 204 -14.78 -32.87 24.56
CA GLN A 204 -15.00 -33.44 23.24
C GLN A 204 -16.00 -34.61 23.26
N ASP A 205 -16.18 -35.27 24.39
CA ASP A 205 -17.17 -36.32 24.57
C ASP A 205 -18.58 -35.72 24.68
N ALA A 206 -19.47 -36.11 23.76
CA ALA A 206 -20.84 -35.60 23.72
C ALA A 206 -21.71 -36.07 24.90
N ASP A 207 -21.30 -37.14 25.60
CA ASP A 207 -22.02 -37.72 26.73
C ASP A 207 -21.51 -37.18 28.08
N LEU A 208 -20.42 -36.40 28.09
CA LEU A 208 -19.86 -35.77 29.29
C LEU A 208 -20.17 -34.26 29.30
N TYR A 209 -20.47 -33.73 30.48
CA TYR A 209 -20.72 -32.30 30.67
C TYR A 209 -19.81 -31.77 31.77
N LEU A 210 -18.98 -30.79 31.42
CA LEU A 210 -18.17 -30.05 32.39
C LEU A 210 -19.07 -29.01 33.06
N GLU A 211 -19.22 -29.10 34.38
CA GLU A 211 -19.95 -28.08 35.13
C GLU A 211 -19.26 -26.71 35.00
N PRO A 212 -20.02 -25.60 34.89
CA PRO A 212 -19.43 -24.28 34.79
C PRO A 212 -18.64 -23.94 36.06
N PHE A 213 -17.40 -23.48 35.89
CA PHE A 213 -16.57 -23.03 36.99
C PHE A 213 -17.18 -21.80 37.66
N THR A 214 -17.14 -21.76 38.98
CA THR A 214 -17.54 -20.64 39.83
C THR A 214 -16.32 -20.01 40.48
N ALA A 215 -16.50 -18.86 41.13
CA ALA A 215 -15.42 -18.22 41.89
C ALA A 215 -14.92 -19.09 43.07
N ALA A 216 -15.72 -20.05 43.56
CA ALA A 216 -15.31 -20.97 44.63
C ALA A 216 -14.31 -22.03 44.15
N ASP A 217 -14.33 -22.33 42.85
CA ASP A 217 -13.43 -23.30 42.21
C ASP A 217 -12.04 -22.70 41.94
N VAL A 218 -11.89 -21.39 42.13
CA VAL A 218 -10.62 -20.67 41.97
C VAL A 218 -10.13 -20.24 43.35
N GLN A 219 -8.99 -20.76 43.78
CA GLN A 219 -8.45 -20.54 45.13
C GLN A 219 -7.06 -19.89 45.07
N LEU A 220 -6.80 -18.98 46.02
CA LEU A 220 -5.50 -18.37 46.20
C LEU A 220 -4.86 -18.95 47.46
N GLN A 221 -3.66 -19.52 47.31
CA GLN A 221 -2.89 -20.04 48.43
C GLN A 221 -1.64 -19.18 48.66
N PRO A 222 -1.33 -18.78 49.90
CA PRO A 222 -0.22 -17.89 50.19
C PRO A 222 1.13 -18.57 49.89
N VAL A 223 2.04 -17.84 49.24
CA VAL A 223 3.40 -18.32 48.99
C VAL A 223 4.28 -17.97 50.20
N THR A 224 4.79 -18.99 50.87
CA THR A 224 5.62 -18.84 52.10
C THR A 224 7.12 -18.72 51.81
N THR A 225 7.54 -18.99 50.58
CA THR A 225 8.92 -18.86 50.09
C THR A 225 9.10 -17.58 49.26
N ALA A 226 10.27 -17.38 48.64
CA ALA A 226 10.47 -16.26 47.72
C ALA A 226 9.55 -16.43 46.48
N PRO A 227 8.61 -15.51 46.19
CA PRO A 227 7.53 -15.74 45.21
C PRO A 227 7.99 -16.09 43.80
N PHE A 228 8.99 -15.37 43.26
CA PHE A 228 9.51 -15.63 41.92
C PHE A 228 10.31 -16.94 41.84
N LYS A 229 10.96 -17.33 42.93
CA LYS A 229 11.62 -18.64 43.03
C LYS A 229 10.57 -19.75 43.02
N HIS A 230 9.51 -19.60 43.81
CA HIS A 230 8.37 -20.54 43.82
C HIS A 230 7.76 -20.69 42.42
N ALA A 231 7.43 -19.57 41.78
CA ALA A 231 6.84 -19.55 40.44
C ALA A 231 7.73 -20.27 39.41
N PHE A 232 9.03 -19.95 39.40
CA PHE A 232 9.97 -20.58 38.48
C PHE A 232 10.13 -22.08 38.76
N ASP A 233 10.22 -22.48 40.03
CA ASP A 233 10.31 -23.90 40.41
C ASP A 233 9.06 -24.68 39.99
N ARG A 234 7.87 -24.05 40.06
CA ARG A 234 6.64 -24.67 39.55
C ARG A 234 6.65 -24.83 38.03
N LEU A 235 7.21 -23.88 37.28
CA LEU A 235 7.39 -24.02 35.83
C LEU A 235 8.36 -25.15 35.50
N LEU A 236 9.48 -25.27 36.21
CA LEU A 236 10.42 -26.39 36.02
C LEU A 236 9.80 -27.75 36.35
N ASN A 237 9.02 -27.82 37.44
CA ASN A 237 8.26 -29.03 37.78
C ASN A 237 7.23 -29.39 36.69
N LYS A 238 6.55 -28.38 36.13
CA LYS A 238 5.66 -28.58 34.98
C LYS A 238 6.43 -29.12 33.77
N GLN A 239 7.57 -28.53 33.42
CA GLN A 239 8.44 -29.00 32.33
C GLN A 239 8.78 -30.48 32.50
N ARG A 240 9.26 -30.85 33.69
CA ARG A 240 9.63 -32.23 34.04
C ARG A 240 8.45 -33.19 33.88
N ASN A 241 7.29 -32.82 34.40
CA ASN A 241 6.10 -33.67 34.36
C ASN A 241 5.53 -33.79 32.94
N ASP A 242 5.55 -32.72 32.17
CA ASP A 242 5.08 -32.71 30.78
C ASP A 242 6.01 -33.53 29.88
N ILE A 243 7.32 -33.50 30.10
CA ILE A 243 8.29 -34.34 29.37
C ILE A 243 8.02 -35.82 29.67
N ARG A 244 7.87 -36.17 30.96
CA ARG A 244 7.53 -37.54 31.36
C ARG A 244 6.22 -37.99 30.72
N TYR A 245 5.19 -37.16 30.80
CA TYR A 245 3.88 -37.45 30.22
C TYR A 245 3.96 -37.65 28.69
N ALA A 246 4.70 -36.80 27.97
CA ALA A 246 4.91 -36.93 26.52
C ALA A 246 5.67 -38.22 26.15
N CYS A 247 6.58 -38.68 27.03
CA CYS A 247 7.27 -39.96 26.88
C CYS A 247 6.34 -41.16 27.13
N GLU A 248 5.47 -41.08 28.13
CA GLU A 248 4.61 -42.18 28.58
C GLU A 248 3.28 -42.29 27.82
N GLN A 249 2.93 -41.29 27.00
CA GLN A 249 1.63 -41.19 26.34
C GLN A 249 1.33 -42.41 25.42
N PRO A 250 0.25 -43.17 25.67
CA PRO A 250 -0.11 -44.34 24.87
C PRO A 250 -0.63 -43.94 23.47
N GLY A 251 -0.38 -44.79 22.46
CA GLY A 251 -1.00 -44.65 21.12
C GLY A 251 -0.31 -43.72 20.11
N THR A 252 0.85 -43.12 20.44
CA THR A 252 1.65 -42.36 19.47
C THR A 252 2.70 -43.26 18.80
N GLU A 253 2.28 -44.04 17.80
CA GLU A 253 3.19 -44.91 17.00
C GLU A 253 4.10 -44.11 16.06
N ASP A 254 3.69 -42.89 15.69
CA ASP A 254 4.48 -41.99 14.86
C ASP A 254 5.63 -41.37 15.68
N ARG A 255 6.85 -41.79 15.33
CA ARG A 255 8.09 -41.35 15.94
C ARG A 255 8.30 -39.83 15.83
N LEU A 256 7.96 -39.22 14.68
CA LEU A 256 8.13 -37.78 14.48
C LEU A 256 7.14 -37.00 15.35
N LYS A 257 5.90 -37.47 15.43
CA LYS A 257 4.89 -36.89 16.32
C LYS A 257 5.31 -36.96 17.79
N ARG A 258 5.85 -38.10 18.23
CA ARG A 258 6.35 -38.26 19.60
C ARG A 258 7.53 -37.35 19.90
N GLN A 259 8.50 -37.25 18.99
CA GLN A 259 9.60 -36.30 19.12
C GLN A 259 9.10 -34.86 19.24
N SER A 260 8.12 -34.46 18.42
CA SER A 260 7.52 -33.13 18.49
C SER A 260 6.82 -32.85 19.82
N LEU A 261 6.12 -33.83 20.40
CA LEU A 261 5.44 -33.67 21.70
C LEU A 261 6.45 -33.51 22.84
N ILE A 262 7.52 -34.32 22.84
CA ILE A 262 8.60 -34.18 23.82
C ILE A 262 9.28 -32.82 23.67
N GLN A 263 9.56 -32.38 22.44
CA GLN A 263 10.16 -31.07 22.20
C GLN A 263 9.25 -29.93 22.68
N GLN A 264 7.94 -30.00 22.42
CA GLN A 264 6.99 -29.00 22.94
C GLN A 264 6.96 -28.95 24.48
N ALA A 265 7.07 -30.10 25.14
CA ALA A 265 7.15 -30.18 26.60
C ALA A 265 8.47 -29.61 27.15
N ILE A 266 9.59 -29.80 26.43
CA ILE A 266 10.88 -29.18 26.75
C ILE A 266 10.79 -27.67 26.57
N ASP A 267 10.27 -27.18 25.44
CA ASP A 267 10.33 -25.76 25.10
C ASP A 267 9.36 -24.90 25.95
N MET A 268 8.25 -25.49 26.43
CA MET A 268 7.16 -24.78 27.12
C MET A 268 6.84 -23.42 26.46
N PRO A 269 6.43 -23.42 25.18
CA PRO A 269 6.43 -22.22 24.35
C PRO A 269 5.62 -21.10 24.99
N GLY A 270 6.28 -19.95 25.19
CA GLY A 270 5.67 -18.74 25.74
C GLY A 270 5.56 -18.68 27.27
N LEU A 271 5.80 -19.77 28.01
CA LEU A 271 5.73 -19.77 29.48
C LEU A 271 7.05 -19.33 30.14
N LEU A 272 8.19 -19.51 29.45
CA LEU A 272 9.50 -19.09 29.94
C LEU A 272 9.89 -17.73 29.35
N GLY A 273 9.65 -16.67 30.12
CA GLY A 273 10.09 -15.31 29.79
C GLY A 273 9.06 -14.40 29.11
N PRO A 274 9.51 -13.23 28.60
CA PRO A 274 8.60 -12.19 28.12
C PRO A 274 8.17 -12.36 26.66
N ALA A 275 8.62 -13.38 25.92
CA ALA A 275 8.44 -13.49 24.47
C ALA A 275 6.96 -13.45 24.04
N ALA A 276 6.13 -14.36 24.57
CA ALA A 276 4.71 -14.42 24.24
C ALA A 276 3.94 -13.15 24.63
N MET A 277 4.30 -12.56 25.79
CA MET A 277 3.72 -11.28 26.22
C MET A 277 4.06 -10.14 25.25
N LEU A 278 5.31 -10.05 24.77
CA LEU A 278 5.72 -9.05 23.79
C LEU A 278 5.01 -9.23 22.45
N GLU A 279 4.83 -10.46 21.99
CA GLU A 279 4.07 -10.76 20.77
C GLU A 279 2.60 -10.35 20.90
N LEU A 280 1.95 -10.68 22.02
CA LEU A 280 0.58 -10.26 22.30
C LEU A 280 0.46 -8.74 22.35
N ARG A 281 1.43 -8.05 22.98
CA ARG A 281 1.50 -6.58 22.98
C ARG A 281 1.59 -6.04 21.56
N GLU A 282 2.45 -6.60 20.70
CA GLU A 282 2.55 -6.18 19.29
C GLU A 282 1.24 -6.38 18.53
N LEU A 283 0.56 -7.51 18.74
CA LEU A 283 -0.74 -7.78 18.13
C LEU A 283 -1.79 -6.78 18.60
N SER A 284 -1.88 -6.51 19.90
CA SER A 284 -2.78 -5.49 20.46
C SER A 284 -2.45 -4.09 19.93
N ASN A 285 -1.16 -3.76 19.79
CA ASN A 285 -0.72 -2.48 19.21
C ASN A 285 -1.10 -2.36 17.73
N ARG A 286 -0.91 -3.41 16.93
CA ARG A 286 -1.36 -3.45 15.53
C ARG A 286 -2.88 -3.32 15.43
N GLN A 287 -3.63 -4.00 16.29
CA GLN A 287 -5.08 -3.90 16.33
C GLN A 287 -5.55 -2.48 16.70
N ARG A 288 -4.95 -1.87 17.73
CA ARG A 288 -5.23 -0.47 18.09
C ARG A 288 -4.89 0.47 16.95
N GLN A 289 -3.75 0.28 16.28
CA GLN A 289 -3.35 1.10 15.15
C GLN A 289 -4.31 0.95 13.98
N TYR A 290 -4.68 -0.28 13.63
CA TYR A 290 -5.71 -0.56 12.62
C TYR A 290 -7.02 0.16 12.95
N GLN A 291 -7.49 0.05 14.20
CA GLN A 291 -8.71 0.72 14.64
C GLN A 291 -8.59 2.25 14.57
N ARG A 292 -7.42 2.83 14.88
CA ARG A 292 -7.17 4.28 14.78
C ARG A 292 -7.16 4.75 13.32
N ASP A 293 -6.59 3.94 12.43
CA ASP A 293 -6.44 4.26 11.01
C ASP A 293 -7.74 4.03 10.22
N LEU A 294 -8.73 3.35 10.80
CA LEU A 294 -10.06 3.25 10.21
C LEU A 294 -10.68 4.64 9.99
N PRO A 295 -11.39 4.86 8.87
CA PRO A 295 -12.20 6.05 8.68
C PRO A 295 -13.23 6.24 9.79
N GLU A 296 -13.49 7.48 10.19
CA GLU A 296 -14.46 7.81 11.26
C GLU A 296 -15.83 7.19 11.03
N TRP A 297 -16.33 7.22 9.80
CA TRP A 297 -17.62 6.64 9.45
C TRP A 297 -17.70 5.12 9.67
N MET A 298 -16.56 4.39 9.57
CA MET A 298 -16.51 2.96 9.90
C MET A 298 -16.48 2.73 11.40
N LYS A 299 -15.81 3.62 12.16
CA LYS A 299 -15.72 3.53 13.63
C LYS A 299 -17.08 3.71 14.32
N ILE A 300 -17.92 4.60 13.77
CA ILE A 300 -19.25 4.90 14.33
C ILE A 300 -20.37 4.02 13.76
N ALA A 301 -20.08 3.24 12.70
CA ALA A 301 -21.08 2.38 12.08
C ALA A 301 -21.46 1.21 13.00
N SER A 302 -22.72 0.77 12.88
CA SER A 302 -23.17 -0.43 13.58
C SER A 302 -22.46 -1.68 13.01
N ALA A 303 -22.27 -2.71 13.85
CA ALA A 303 -21.71 -3.99 13.39
C ALA A 303 -22.53 -4.60 12.24
N ALA A 304 -23.86 -4.42 12.25
CA ALA A 304 -24.75 -4.89 11.19
C ALA A 304 -24.54 -4.14 9.86
N ASP A 305 -24.35 -2.81 9.89
CA ASP A 305 -24.06 -2.03 8.69
C ASP A 305 -22.69 -2.39 8.10
N LEU A 306 -21.68 -2.64 8.95
CA LEU A 306 -20.35 -3.08 8.53
C LEU A 306 -20.38 -4.48 7.88
N GLN A 307 -21.13 -5.43 8.45
CA GLN A 307 -21.33 -6.75 7.85
C GLN A 307 -22.03 -6.66 6.49
N THR A 308 -23.07 -5.82 6.40
CA THR A 308 -23.80 -5.60 5.14
C THR A 308 -22.90 -4.95 4.08
N TYR A 309 -22.09 -3.97 4.48
CA TYR A 309 -21.12 -3.33 3.59
C TYR A 309 -20.06 -4.32 3.10
N ALA A 310 -19.51 -5.16 3.97
CA ALA A 310 -18.55 -6.20 3.62
C ALA A 310 -19.14 -7.18 2.58
N LEU A 311 -20.42 -7.57 2.73
CA LEU A 311 -21.11 -8.42 1.76
C LEU A 311 -21.26 -7.73 0.39
N HIS A 312 -21.56 -6.43 0.37
CA HIS A 312 -21.62 -5.66 -0.89
C HIS A 312 -20.25 -5.59 -1.57
N LEU A 313 -19.17 -5.36 -0.82
CA LEU A 313 -17.80 -5.38 -1.34
C LEU A 313 -17.45 -6.74 -1.95
N GLN A 314 -17.70 -7.84 -1.23
CA GLN A 314 -17.45 -9.19 -1.75
C GLN A 314 -18.21 -9.48 -3.06
N ARG A 315 -19.47 -9.03 -3.16
CA ARG A 315 -20.27 -9.16 -4.40
C ARG A 315 -19.69 -8.32 -5.54
N TYR A 316 -19.22 -7.11 -5.24
CA TYR A 316 -18.56 -6.26 -6.22
C TYR A 316 -17.27 -6.90 -6.74
N ASP A 317 -16.42 -7.40 -5.85
CA ASP A 317 -15.16 -8.04 -6.21
C ASP A 317 -15.39 -9.29 -7.08
N ALA A 318 -16.38 -10.12 -6.70
CA ALA A 318 -16.77 -11.28 -7.49
C ALA A 318 -17.30 -10.90 -8.88
N ALA A 319 -18.17 -9.88 -8.97
CA ALA A 319 -18.70 -9.41 -10.25
C ALA A 319 -17.60 -8.78 -11.13
N HIS A 320 -16.66 -8.06 -10.52
CA HIS A 320 -15.53 -7.45 -11.22
C HIS A 320 -14.57 -8.52 -11.78
N ALA A 321 -14.22 -9.53 -10.96
CA ALA A 321 -13.41 -10.66 -11.40
C ALA A 321 -14.09 -11.45 -12.54
N ALA A 322 -15.39 -11.71 -12.44
CA ALA A 322 -16.16 -12.36 -13.50
C ALA A 322 -16.15 -11.54 -14.80
N MET A 323 -16.34 -10.22 -14.71
CA MET A 323 -16.29 -9.32 -15.88
C MET A 323 -14.92 -9.36 -16.56
N LEU A 324 -13.82 -9.27 -15.78
CA LEU A 324 -12.46 -9.35 -16.32
C LEU A 324 -12.20 -10.70 -16.99
N SER A 325 -12.66 -11.80 -16.39
CA SER A 325 -12.55 -13.13 -16.99
C SER A 325 -13.31 -13.25 -18.31
N VAL A 326 -14.47 -12.61 -18.44
CA VAL A 326 -15.33 -12.67 -19.63
C VAL A 326 -14.81 -11.76 -20.75
N LEU A 327 -14.32 -10.55 -20.43
CA LEU A 327 -13.66 -9.70 -21.44
C LEU A 327 -12.33 -10.30 -21.90
N GLY A 328 -11.60 -10.94 -20.99
CA GLY A 328 -10.27 -11.48 -21.25
C GLY A 328 -9.38 -10.44 -21.93
N GLY A 329 -8.89 -10.78 -23.12
CA GLY A 329 -8.03 -9.91 -23.93
C GLY A 329 -8.70 -8.63 -24.42
N ALA A 330 -10.03 -8.51 -24.37
CA ALA A 330 -10.72 -7.31 -24.87
C ALA A 330 -10.62 -6.12 -23.90
N ALA A 331 -10.22 -6.37 -22.64
CA ALA A 331 -10.14 -5.33 -21.63
C ALA A 331 -8.97 -4.35 -21.86
N SER A 332 -7.88 -4.77 -22.51
CA SER A 332 -6.76 -3.89 -22.87
C SER A 332 -5.92 -4.45 -24.03
N PRO A 333 -5.21 -3.60 -24.81
CA PRO A 333 -4.27 -4.06 -25.84
C PRO A 333 -3.20 -5.02 -25.29
N GLU A 334 -2.72 -4.79 -24.07
CA GLU A 334 -1.67 -5.58 -23.43
C GLU A 334 -2.17 -6.98 -23.06
N GLN A 335 -3.39 -7.08 -22.51
CA GLN A 335 -4.03 -8.38 -22.24
C GLN A 335 -4.37 -9.13 -23.52
N PHE A 336 -4.77 -8.41 -24.58
CA PHE A 336 -4.96 -9.01 -25.90
C PHE A 336 -3.65 -9.61 -26.40
N ALA A 337 -2.55 -8.86 -26.33
CA ALA A 337 -1.25 -9.33 -26.78
C ALA A 337 -0.76 -10.52 -25.97
N GLU A 338 -0.88 -10.46 -24.64
CA GLU A 338 -0.56 -11.57 -23.75
C GLU A 338 -1.34 -12.84 -24.12
N MET A 339 -2.65 -12.76 -24.28
CA MET A 339 -3.49 -13.90 -24.64
C MET A 339 -3.06 -14.51 -25.98
N GLN A 340 -2.89 -13.67 -27.02
CA GLN A 340 -2.53 -14.13 -28.36
C GLN A 340 -1.13 -14.75 -28.39
N LEU A 341 -0.16 -14.12 -27.73
CA LEU A 341 1.21 -14.62 -27.64
C LEU A 341 1.29 -15.90 -26.83
N ARG A 342 0.66 -15.97 -25.65
CA ARG A 342 0.66 -17.17 -24.80
C ARG A 342 0.07 -18.36 -25.55
N THR A 343 -1.06 -18.15 -26.24
CA THR A 343 -1.68 -19.17 -27.09
C THR A 343 -0.74 -19.59 -28.21
N ARG A 344 -0.06 -18.64 -28.85
CA ARG A 344 0.85 -18.94 -29.96
C ARG A 344 2.10 -19.70 -29.51
N LEU A 345 2.71 -19.30 -28.39
CA LEU A 345 3.87 -19.96 -27.80
C LEU A 345 3.52 -21.40 -27.36
N ALA A 346 2.37 -21.59 -26.74
CA ALA A 346 1.91 -22.92 -26.35
C ALA A 346 1.68 -23.83 -27.57
N ASN A 347 1.06 -23.31 -28.64
CA ASN A 347 0.76 -24.09 -29.84
C ASN A 347 2.00 -24.41 -30.68
N ASP A 348 2.90 -23.45 -30.87
CA ASP A 348 4.07 -23.62 -31.75
C ASP A 348 5.22 -24.33 -31.04
N LEU A 349 5.44 -24.04 -29.75
CA LEU A 349 6.62 -24.48 -29.00
C LEU A 349 6.30 -25.44 -27.86
N GLY A 350 5.02 -25.65 -27.52
CA GLY A 350 4.61 -26.50 -26.40
C GLY A 350 4.92 -25.93 -25.02
N VAL A 351 5.14 -24.61 -24.92
CA VAL A 351 5.54 -23.94 -23.67
C VAL A 351 4.43 -23.00 -23.17
N ASP A 352 4.07 -23.13 -21.90
CA ASP A 352 3.15 -22.22 -21.21
C ASP A 352 3.93 -21.15 -20.45
N LEU A 353 4.49 -20.19 -21.20
CA LEU A 353 5.23 -19.06 -20.66
C LEU A 353 4.33 -17.82 -20.57
N ASP A 354 4.51 -17.00 -19.53
CA ASP A 354 3.92 -15.68 -19.46
C ASP A 354 4.69 -14.72 -20.41
N PRO A 355 4.07 -14.19 -21.48
CA PRO A 355 4.71 -13.25 -22.38
C PRO A 355 5.12 -11.93 -21.71
N ARG A 356 4.53 -11.56 -20.57
CA ARG A 356 4.89 -10.32 -19.84
C ARG A 356 6.23 -10.45 -19.10
N ALA A 357 6.59 -11.67 -18.70
CA ALA A 357 7.86 -11.97 -18.04
C ALA A 357 9.05 -11.96 -19.02
N LEU A 358 8.78 -11.98 -20.33
CA LEU A 358 9.79 -11.94 -21.38
C LEU A 358 10.15 -10.50 -21.75
N THR A 359 11.42 -10.16 -21.61
CA THR A 359 11.99 -8.88 -22.03
C THR A 359 12.87 -9.06 -23.27
N ILE A 360 12.67 -8.21 -24.27
CA ILE A 360 13.39 -8.20 -25.54
C ILE A 360 14.27 -6.95 -25.58
N ASP A 361 15.59 -7.13 -25.51
CA ASP A 361 16.58 -6.04 -25.59
C ASP A 361 17.32 -6.12 -26.93
N THR A 362 17.00 -5.20 -27.84
CA THR A 362 17.65 -5.10 -29.15
C THR A 362 18.60 -3.92 -29.17
N ARG A 363 19.88 -4.18 -29.48
CA ARG A 363 20.85 -3.12 -29.77
C ARG A 363 20.73 -2.70 -31.24
N ARG A 364 20.50 -1.41 -31.47
CA ARG A 364 20.33 -0.81 -32.80
C ARG A 364 21.35 0.27 -33.06
N THR A 365 21.50 0.65 -34.32
CA THR A 365 22.45 1.69 -34.76
C THR A 365 21.75 2.93 -35.30
N LEU A 366 22.17 4.11 -34.85
CA LEU A 366 21.66 5.39 -35.36
C LEU A 366 22.13 5.65 -36.79
N PRO A 367 21.24 6.16 -37.67
CA PRO A 367 21.64 6.64 -38.98
C PRO A 367 22.69 7.75 -38.86
N ALA A 368 23.65 7.79 -39.79
CA ALA A 368 24.68 8.84 -39.95
C ALA A 368 25.80 8.93 -38.88
N THR A 369 25.56 8.58 -37.61
CA THR A 369 26.62 8.60 -36.57
C THR A 369 27.24 7.23 -36.32
N SER A 370 26.57 6.15 -36.70
CA SER A 370 26.93 4.76 -36.35
C SER A 370 27.00 4.49 -34.83
N GLU A 371 26.52 5.42 -34.00
CA GLU A 371 26.40 5.20 -32.57
C GLU A 371 25.24 4.26 -32.27
N THR A 372 25.41 3.41 -31.27
CA THR A 372 24.39 2.42 -30.91
C THR A 372 23.47 2.92 -29.82
N TYR A 373 22.24 2.44 -29.81
CA TYR A 373 21.25 2.63 -28.76
C TYR A 373 20.51 1.31 -28.52
N ARG A 374 19.79 1.20 -27.39
CA ARG A 374 19.03 -0.01 -27.05
C ARG A 374 17.54 0.27 -27.06
N VAL A 375 16.78 -0.71 -27.51
CA VAL A 375 15.32 -0.76 -27.43
C VAL A 375 14.98 -1.97 -26.58
N THR A 376 14.53 -1.72 -25.35
CA THR A 376 14.17 -2.76 -24.40
C THR A 376 12.67 -2.70 -24.15
N LEU A 377 11.95 -3.76 -24.51
CA LEU A 377 10.49 -3.84 -24.39
C LEU A 377 10.07 -5.21 -23.87
N PRO A 378 9.00 -5.30 -23.06
CA PRO A 378 8.28 -6.56 -22.86
C PRO A 378 7.83 -7.14 -24.20
N LEU A 379 7.74 -8.47 -24.31
CA LEU A 379 7.32 -9.12 -25.56
C LEU A 379 5.91 -8.68 -26.00
N THR A 380 5.01 -8.43 -25.05
CA THR A 380 3.66 -7.92 -25.31
C THR A 380 3.68 -6.55 -25.98
N GLU A 381 4.52 -5.62 -25.52
CA GLU A 381 4.67 -4.29 -26.12
C GLU A 381 5.33 -4.36 -27.50
N LEU A 382 6.37 -5.18 -27.65
CA LEU A 382 7.00 -5.40 -28.95
C LEU A 382 5.99 -5.95 -29.96
N ALA A 383 5.10 -6.85 -29.55
CA ALA A 383 4.09 -7.41 -30.43
C ALA A 383 2.96 -6.42 -30.78
N LEU A 384 2.71 -5.41 -29.94
CA LEU A 384 1.80 -4.31 -30.23
C LEU A 384 2.44 -3.23 -31.11
N TYR A 385 3.68 -2.84 -30.86
CA TYR A 385 4.37 -1.82 -31.64
C TYR A 385 4.85 -2.34 -32.99
N GLY A 386 5.30 -3.59 -33.03
CA GLY A 386 5.79 -4.27 -34.22
C GLY A 386 7.30 -4.13 -34.43
N LEU A 387 7.76 -4.64 -35.56
CA LEU A 387 9.18 -4.70 -35.93
C LEU A 387 9.65 -3.45 -36.71
N HIS A 388 10.97 -3.26 -36.81
CA HIS A 388 11.57 -2.29 -37.74
C HIS A 388 11.66 -2.86 -39.17
N PRO A 389 11.85 -2.00 -40.19
CA PRO A 389 12.03 -2.46 -41.56
C PRO A 389 13.23 -3.41 -41.70
N GLY A 390 13.01 -4.61 -42.23
CA GLY A 390 14.07 -5.58 -42.49
C GLY A 390 14.49 -6.42 -41.28
N ASP A 391 13.82 -6.31 -40.13
CA ASP A 391 14.15 -7.12 -38.94
C ASP A 391 14.07 -8.64 -39.20
N GLU A 392 13.30 -9.10 -40.19
CA GLU A 392 13.22 -10.52 -40.58
C GLU A 392 14.41 -10.99 -41.44
N THR A 393 15.23 -10.06 -41.94
CA THR A 393 16.30 -10.38 -42.88
C THR A 393 17.55 -10.85 -42.16
N ALA A 394 18.23 -11.85 -42.72
CA ALA A 394 19.49 -12.33 -42.17
C ALA A 394 20.53 -11.20 -42.12
N GLY A 395 21.22 -11.06 -40.99
CA GLY A 395 22.16 -9.96 -40.75
C GLY A 395 21.52 -8.67 -40.21
N SER A 396 20.24 -8.69 -39.85
CA SER A 396 19.58 -7.54 -39.23
C SER A 396 19.99 -7.36 -37.77
N ASP A 397 19.96 -6.11 -37.28
CA ASP A 397 20.18 -5.80 -35.86
C ASP A 397 19.25 -6.62 -34.94
N PHE A 398 18.00 -6.87 -35.36
CA PHE A 398 17.05 -7.63 -34.56
C PHE A 398 17.42 -9.11 -34.44
N LEU A 399 17.88 -9.76 -35.51
CA LEU A 399 18.27 -11.17 -35.42
C LEU A 399 19.62 -11.37 -34.73
N ASP A 400 20.58 -10.48 -34.99
CA ASP A 400 21.96 -10.68 -34.57
C ASP A 400 22.29 -10.01 -33.23
N GLN A 401 21.52 -8.99 -32.81
CA GLN A 401 21.82 -8.14 -31.64
C GLN A 401 20.65 -8.05 -30.64
N THR A 402 19.76 -9.04 -30.62
CA THR A 402 18.68 -9.15 -29.62
C THR A 402 18.99 -10.17 -28.55
N LEU A 403 18.83 -9.75 -27.29
CA LEU A 403 18.84 -10.62 -26.12
C LEU A 403 17.41 -10.81 -25.62
N ILE A 404 17.05 -12.05 -25.31
CA ILE A 404 15.76 -12.40 -24.70
C ILE A 404 16.02 -12.89 -23.29
N THR A 405 15.32 -12.31 -22.31
CA THR A 405 15.42 -12.70 -20.90
C THR A 405 14.04 -13.00 -20.33
N LEU A 406 13.98 -13.95 -19.40
CA LEU A 406 12.79 -14.30 -18.61
C LEU A 406 13.03 -13.88 -17.16
N ASP A 407 12.20 -13.00 -16.61
CA ASP A 407 12.35 -12.43 -15.24
C ASP A 407 13.77 -11.88 -14.97
N GLY A 408 14.36 -11.25 -15.98
CA GLY A 408 15.71 -10.68 -15.93
C GLY A 408 16.86 -11.69 -16.05
N GLN A 409 16.59 -12.98 -16.21
CA GLN A 409 17.59 -14.03 -16.41
C GLN A 409 17.67 -14.46 -17.89
N PRO A 410 18.84 -14.93 -18.37
CA PRO A 410 18.95 -15.53 -19.70
C PRO A 410 18.00 -16.74 -19.83
N LEU A 411 17.45 -16.95 -21.04
CA LEU A 411 16.62 -18.10 -21.33
C LEU A 411 17.37 -19.42 -21.09
N ASP A 412 16.70 -20.37 -20.43
CA ASP A 412 17.17 -21.75 -20.33
C ASP A 412 17.28 -22.40 -21.73
N ALA A 413 18.20 -23.34 -21.88
CA ALA A 413 18.34 -24.17 -23.08
C ALA A 413 17.03 -24.89 -23.45
N ALA A 414 16.17 -25.19 -22.46
CA ALA A 414 14.83 -25.74 -22.71
C ALA A 414 13.94 -24.85 -23.60
N TYR A 415 14.23 -23.54 -23.67
CA TYR A 415 13.50 -22.55 -24.46
C TYR A 415 14.25 -22.11 -25.72
N SER A 416 15.25 -22.87 -26.20
CA SER A 416 16.10 -22.47 -27.35
C SER A 416 15.33 -22.22 -28.66
N ALA A 417 14.13 -22.79 -28.80
CA ALA A 417 13.25 -22.54 -29.93
C ALA A 417 12.63 -21.13 -29.91
N LEU A 418 12.53 -20.50 -28.74
CA LEU A 418 12.16 -19.10 -28.55
C LEU A 418 13.39 -18.21 -28.84
N ASN A 419 13.60 -17.89 -30.11
CA ASN A 419 14.72 -17.06 -30.58
C ASN A 419 14.22 -15.84 -31.36
N PRO A 420 15.10 -14.85 -31.65
CA PRO A 420 14.69 -13.64 -32.37
C PRO A 420 14.05 -13.89 -33.74
N ALA A 421 14.50 -14.90 -34.48
CA ALA A 421 13.92 -15.22 -35.79
C ALA A 421 12.47 -15.74 -35.67
N TYR A 422 12.22 -16.59 -34.68
CA TYR A 422 10.87 -17.03 -34.36
C TYR A 422 9.98 -15.86 -33.94
N LEU A 423 10.46 -14.99 -33.03
CA LEU A 423 9.70 -13.83 -32.57
C LEU A 423 9.38 -12.86 -33.72
N ALA A 424 10.34 -12.60 -34.61
CA ALA A 424 10.13 -11.75 -35.79
C ALA A 424 8.99 -12.31 -36.67
N ALA A 425 9.00 -13.62 -36.94
CA ALA A 425 7.95 -14.26 -37.73
C ALA A 425 6.57 -14.19 -37.05
N VAL A 426 6.50 -14.43 -35.74
CA VAL A 426 5.25 -14.37 -34.98
C VAL A 426 4.68 -12.95 -34.94
N ILE A 427 5.51 -11.95 -34.64
CA ILE A 427 5.07 -10.55 -34.53
C ILE A 427 4.58 -10.04 -35.89
N ASP A 428 5.28 -10.37 -36.99
CA ASP A 428 4.84 -9.97 -38.33
C ASP A 428 3.49 -10.62 -38.73
N GLN A 429 3.25 -11.86 -38.33
CA GLN A 429 2.01 -12.57 -38.64
C GLN A 429 0.82 -12.03 -37.85
N LEU A 430 1.00 -11.74 -36.56
CA LEU A 430 -0.11 -11.39 -35.66
C LEU A 430 -0.65 -9.95 -35.85
N ASP A 431 0.22 -8.97 -36.14
CA ASP A 431 -0.15 -7.55 -36.38
C ASP A 431 -1.15 -7.01 -35.32
N LEU A 432 -0.88 -7.31 -34.05
CA LEU A 432 -1.87 -7.26 -32.95
C LEU A 432 -2.54 -5.90 -32.78
N ARG A 433 -1.76 -4.81 -32.87
CA ARG A 433 -2.30 -3.45 -32.73
C ARG A 433 -3.32 -3.11 -33.82
N ALA A 434 -3.14 -3.64 -35.04
CA ALA A 434 -4.07 -3.38 -36.13
C ALA A 434 -5.40 -4.13 -35.97
N VAL A 435 -5.38 -5.33 -35.39
CA VAL A 435 -6.57 -6.19 -35.25
C VAL A 435 -7.31 -6.00 -33.93
N PHE A 436 -6.65 -5.45 -32.90
CA PHE A 436 -7.21 -5.29 -31.55
C PHE A 436 -8.54 -4.51 -31.53
N ALA A 437 -8.64 -3.40 -32.25
CA ALA A 437 -9.85 -2.56 -32.22
C ALA A 437 -11.11 -3.32 -32.70
N THR A 438 -10.95 -4.21 -33.68
CA THR A 438 -12.03 -5.06 -34.16
C THR A 438 -12.39 -6.12 -33.11
N PHE A 439 -11.39 -6.81 -32.56
CA PHE A 439 -11.58 -7.80 -31.50
C PHE A 439 -12.28 -7.21 -30.27
N GLN A 440 -11.84 -6.05 -29.79
CA GLN A 440 -12.46 -5.36 -28.67
C GLN A 440 -13.91 -4.99 -28.99
N ARG A 441 -14.18 -4.42 -30.17
CA ARG A 441 -15.55 -4.06 -30.56
C ARG A 441 -16.47 -5.28 -30.60
N GLU A 442 -16.03 -6.38 -31.19
CA GLU A 442 -16.79 -7.63 -31.26
C GLU A 442 -17.08 -8.19 -29.86
N ALA A 443 -16.09 -8.22 -28.97
CA ALA A 443 -16.25 -8.68 -27.60
C ALA A 443 -17.28 -7.84 -26.81
N TYR A 444 -17.27 -6.52 -26.95
CA TYR A 444 -18.25 -5.64 -26.28
C TYR A 444 -19.65 -5.68 -26.94
N GLN A 445 -19.76 -6.16 -28.18
CA GLN A 445 -21.04 -6.39 -28.85
C GLN A 445 -21.71 -7.72 -28.45
N GLN A 446 -20.97 -8.65 -27.84
CA GLN A 446 -21.54 -9.92 -27.38
C GLN A 446 -22.58 -9.68 -26.28
N GLN A 447 -23.78 -10.25 -26.47
CA GLN A 447 -24.91 -10.08 -25.56
C GLN A 447 -24.58 -10.49 -24.12
N HIS A 448 -23.83 -11.58 -23.93
CA HIS A 448 -23.39 -12.05 -22.61
C HIS A 448 -22.50 -11.02 -21.91
N ASN A 449 -21.52 -10.46 -22.62
CA ASN A 449 -20.58 -9.47 -22.06
C ASN A 449 -21.30 -8.18 -21.69
N GLN A 450 -22.25 -7.73 -22.51
CA GLN A 450 -23.11 -6.59 -22.19
C GLN A 450 -23.98 -6.84 -20.95
N GLN A 451 -24.49 -8.07 -20.75
CA GLN A 451 -25.22 -8.43 -19.53
C GLN A 451 -24.31 -8.35 -18.29
N MET A 452 -23.07 -8.84 -18.39
CA MET A 452 -22.10 -8.76 -17.29
C MET A 452 -21.69 -7.31 -16.97
N LEU A 453 -21.49 -6.45 -17.97
CA LEU A 453 -21.22 -5.02 -17.76
C LEU A 453 -22.34 -4.35 -16.97
N ARG A 454 -23.61 -4.63 -17.33
CA ARG A 454 -24.78 -4.10 -16.62
C ARG A 454 -24.86 -4.62 -15.18
N ALA A 455 -24.60 -5.91 -14.97
CA ALA A 455 -24.57 -6.51 -13.64
C ALA A 455 -23.47 -5.88 -12.77
N LEU A 456 -22.27 -5.67 -13.32
CA LEU A 456 -21.18 -4.98 -12.63
C LEU A 456 -21.54 -3.52 -12.30
N ALA A 457 -22.12 -2.78 -13.25
CA ALA A 457 -22.56 -1.41 -13.04
C ALA A 457 -23.60 -1.31 -11.91
N ARG A 458 -24.57 -2.23 -11.87
CA ARG A 458 -25.54 -2.35 -10.77
C ARG A 458 -24.86 -2.61 -9.43
N THR A 459 -24.02 -3.64 -9.34
CA THR A 459 -23.36 -4.01 -8.07
C THR A 459 -22.46 -2.88 -7.57
N ARG A 460 -21.74 -2.19 -8.47
CA ARG A 460 -20.95 -0.99 -8.15
C ARG A 460 -21.84 0.09 -7.56
N LEU A 461 -22.97 0.38 -8.21
CA LEU A 461 -23.89 1.43 -7.80
C LEU A 461 -24.49 1.15 -6.41
N THR A 462 -24.93 -0.07 -6.14
CA THR A 462 -25.43 -0.47 -4.82
C THR A 462 -24.33 -0.37 -3.75
N THR A 463 -23.12 -0.85 -4.05
CA THR A 463 -21.99 -0.85 -3.11
C THR A 463 -21.54 0.57 -2.75
N LEU A 464 -21.38 1.43 -3.76
CA LEU A 464 -21.03 2.84 -3.56
C LEU A 464 -22.17 3.63 -2.90
N GLY A 465 -23.42 3.28 -3.18
CA GLY A 465 -24.57 3.88 -2.51
C GLY A 465 -24.59 3.54 -1.01
N TRP A 466 -24.28 2.29 -0.64
CA TRP A 466 -24.18 1.89 0.76
C TRP A 466 -23.03 2.62 1.47
N ALA A 467 -21.86 2.71 0.82
CA ALA A 467 -20.74 3.50 1.33
C ALA A 467 -21.12 4.97 1.52
N ALA A 468 -21.84 5.58 0.56
CA ALA A 468 -22.28 6.97 0.63
C ALA A 468 -23.30 7.20 1.77
N LYS A 469 -24.23 6.27 2.01
CA LYS A 469 -25.13 6.28 3.17
C LYS A 469 -24.32 6.26 4.48
N MET A 470 -23.37 5.34 4.61
CA MET A 470 -22.56 5.21 5.83
C MET A 470 -21.66 6.43 6.06
N GLN A 471 -21.17 7.06 4.99
CA GLN A 471 -20.36 8.27 5.04
C GLN A 471 -21.17 9.56 5.28
N GLY A 472 -22.51 9.48 5.26
CA GLY A 472 -23.38 10.65 5.38
C GLY A 472 -23.37 11.56 4.15
N HIS A 473 -22.90 11.08 3.00
CA HIS A 473 -22.92 11.82 1.74
C HIS A 473 -24.34 11.97 1.17
N ILE A 474 -25.21 11.02 1.52
CA ILE A 474 -26.64 10.99 1.20
C ILE A 474 -27.41 10.48 2.42
N GLN A 475 -28.68 10.85 2.54
CA GLN A 475 -29.51 10.39 3.64
C GLN A 475 -29.95 8.92 3.44
N PRO A 476 -30.37 8.20 4.50
CA PRO A 476 -30.93 6.85 4.36
C PRO A 476 -32.13 6.79 3.39
N GLU A 477 -32.99 7.81 3.37
CA GLU A 477 -34.11 7.93 2.42
C GLU A 477 -33.66 8.15 0.97
N ASP A 478 -32.53 8.84 0.77
CA ASP A 478 -31.92 9.01 -0.56
C ASP A 478 -31.41 7.66 -1.07
N PHE A 479 -30.74 6.90 -0.21
CA PHE A 479 -30.28 5.55 -0.55
C PHE A 479 -31.46 4.59 -0.80
N ALA A 480 -32.58 4.73 -0.08
CA ALA A 480 -33.77 3.92 -0.32
C ALA A 480 -34.32 4.10 -1.75
N ILE A 481 -34.27 5.31 -2.31
CA ILE A 481 -34.65 5.59 -3.70
C ILE A 481 -33.74 4.83 -4.68
N VAL A 482 -32.42 4.88 -4.43
CA VAL A 482 -31.41 4.19 -5.26
C VAL A 482 -31.57 2.67 -5.15
N ALA A 483 -31.77 2.15 -3.94
CA ALA A 483 -31.93 0.72 -3.66
C ALA A 483 -33.23 0.17 -4.28
N ALA A 484 -34.32 0.93 -4.24
CA ALA A 484 -35.60 0.53 -4.82
C ALA A 484 -35.51 0.30 -6.34
N LEU A 485 -34.72 1.11 -7.05
CA LEU A 485 -34.52 0.96 -8.49
C LEU A 485 -33.45 -0.07 -8.88
N THR A 486 -32.51 -0.36 -7.98
CA THR A 486 -31.37 -1.25 -8.28
C THR A 486 -31.56 -2.69 -7.79
N SER A 487 -32.57 -2.94 -6.97
CA SER A 487 -32.98 -4.29 -6.57
C SER A 487 -33.69 -5.01 -7.73
N THR A 488 -33.60 -6.35 -7.76
CA THR A 488 -34.32 -7.22 -8.73
C THR A 488 -35.81 -6.90 -8.77
N PRO A 489 -36.47 -7.02 -9.94
CA PRO A 489 -37.69 -6.27 -10.23
C PRO A 489 -38.81 -6.60 -9.25
N VAL A 490 -39.24 -5.59 -8.50
CA VAL A 490 -40.53 -5.58 -7.81
C VAL A 490 -41.61 -5.56 -8.90
N SER A 491 -42.67 -6.35 -8.75
CA SER A 491 -43.76 -6.52 -9.75
C SER A 491 -44.50 -5.23 -10.15
N ALA A 492 -44.21 -4.09 -9.53
CA ALA A 492 -44.59 -2.77 -10.01
C ALA A 492 -43.54 -1.73 -9.56
N PRO A 493 -42.76 -1.12 -10.47
CA PRO A 493 -41.89 0.00 -10.13
C PRO A 493 -42.75 1.20 -9.68
N ASP A 494 -42.32 1.90 -8.63
CA ASP A 494 -42.96 3.14 -8.20
C ASP A 494 -42.91 4.17 -9.34
N PRO A 495 -44.06 4.57 -9.93
CA PRO A 495 -44.07 5.46 -11.09
C PRO A 495 -43.55 6.86 -10.77
N THR A 496 -43.40 7.19 -9.49
CA THR A 496 -42.86 8.47 -9.03
C THR A 496 -41.33 8.50 -9.03
N ILE A 497 -40.67 7.34 -9.15
CA ILE A 497 -39.22 7.24 -9.14
C ILE A 497 -38.71 6.90 -10.55
N ARG A 498 -37.73 7.66 -11.02
CA ARG A 498 -37.12 7.51 -12.35
C ARG A 498 -35.61 7.50 -12.25
N VAL A 499 -34.96 6.86 -13.21
CA VAL A 499 -33.52 7.02 -13.44
C VAL A 499 -33.31 7.70 -14.79
N GLN A 500 -32.40 8.66 -14.83
CA GLN A 500 -32.15 9.52 -15.97
C GLN A 500 -30.64 9.61 -16.23
N GLN A 501 -30.26 9.77 -17.49
CA GLN A 501 -28.90 10.18 -17.85
C GLN A 501 -28.81 11.70 -17.97
N ILE A 502 -27.62 12.25 -17.79
CA ILE A 502 -27.35 13.67 -18.03
C ILE A 502 -26.84 13.85 -19.46
N LYS A 503 -27.42 14.79 -20.18
CA LYS A 503 -26.91 15.30 -21.46
C LYS A 503 -26.47 16.75 -21.28
N LEU A 504 -25.25 17.07 -21.69
CA LEU A 504 -24.72 18.42 -21.68
C LEU A 504 -24.72 19.03 -23.09
N ASN A 505 -25.00 20.33 -23.18
CA ASN A 505 -24.96 21.12 -24.41
C ASN A 505 -25.83 20.55 -25.55
N ASP A 506 -26.97 19.98 -25.19
CA ASP A 506 -27.94 19.34 -26.09
C ASP A 506 -27.38 18.17 -26.95
N ARG A 507 -26.13 17.76 -26.75
CA ARG A 507 -25.44 16.76 -27.60
C ARG A 507 -24.74 15.67 -26.83
N ASN A 508 -24.06 16.03 -25.76
CA ASN A 508 -23.08 15.16 -25.12
C ASN A 508 -23.74 14.36 -23.98
N VAL A 509 -24.07 13.10 -24.24
CA VAL A 509 -24.54 12.20 -23.17
C VAL A 509 -23.36 11.83 -22.28
N MET A 510 -23.50 12.01 -20.98
CA MET A 510 -22.42 11.80 -20.03
C MET A 510 -22.30 10.31 -19.67
N ALA A 511 -21.19 9.67 -20.08
CA ALA A 511 -21.00 8.23 -19.90
C ALA A 511 -20.89 7.76 -18.43
N ARG A 512 -20.61 8.66 -17.48
CA ARG A 512 -20.35 8.28 -16.08
C ARG A 512 -21.25 9.04 -15.09
N LEU A 513 -22.35 9.62 -15.57
CA LEU A 513 -23.35 10.30 -14.76
C LEU A 513 -24.74 9.67 -14.88
N LEU A 514 -25.34 9.37 -13.73
CA LEU A 514 -26.75 8.98 -13.61
C LEU A 514 -27.45 9.82 -12.55
N VAL A 515 -28.75 10.04 -12.72
CA VAL A 515 -29.58 10.76 -11.75
C VAL A 515 -30.81 9.93 -11.44
N PHE A 516 -31.02 9.68 -10.15
CA PHE A 516 -32.23 9.09 -9.61
C PHE A 516 -33.15 10.21 -9.16
N ARG A 517 -34.33 10.31 -9.76
CA ARG A 517 -35.30 11.37 -9.51
C ARG A 517 -36.52 10.79 -8.82
N LYS A 518 -36.94 11.42 -7.73
CA LYS A 518 -38.25 11.22 -7.12
C LYS A 518 -39.15 12.40 -7.43
N GLN A 519 -40.36 12.13 -7.87
CA GLN A 519 -41.40 13.11 -8.14
C GLN A 519 -42.51 13.02 -7.10
N ASP A 520 -43.26 14.10 -6.91
CA ASP A 520 -44.51 14.06 -6.16
C ASP A 520 -45.69 13.60 -7.04
N ALA A 521 -46.88 13.53 -6.44
CA ALA A 521 -48.11 13.12 -7.13
C ALA A 521 -48.53 14.11 -8.25
N GLN A 522 -48.00 15.33 -8.25
CA GLN A 522 -48.20 16.37 -9.25
C GLN A 522 -47.11 16.38 -10.33
N GLY A 523 -46.12 15.47 -10.24
CA GLY A 523 -45.02 15.35 -11.18
C GLY A 523 -43.86 16.35 -10.95
N GLN A 524 -43.89 17.12 -9.85
CA GLN A 524 -42.80 18.03 -9.51
C GLN A 524 -41.62 17.25 -8.92
N THR A 525 -40.40 17.75 -9.12
CA THR A 525 -39.20 17.15 -8.52
C THR A 525 -39.25 17.30 -7.01
N GLN A 526 -39.22 16.17 -6.31
CA GLN A 526 -39.07 16.14 -4.85
C GLN A 526 -37.61 15.95 -4.44
N ARG A 527 -36.87 15.10 -5.17
CA ARG A 527 -35.47 14.78 -4.85
C ARG A 527 -34.71 14.32 -6.09
N LEU A 528 -33.43 14.67 -6.18
CA LEU A 528 -32.48 14.21 -7.20
C LEU A 528 -31.26 13.63 -6.51
N ILE A 529 -30.87 12.41 -6.85
CA ILE A 529 -29.66 11.75 -6.36
C ILE A 529 -28.76 11.49 -7.56
N MET A 530 -27.68 12.26 -7.69
CA MET A 530 -26.70 12.12 -8.75
C MET A 530 -25.63 11.11 -8.34
N PHE A 531 -25.41 10.13 -9.21
CA PHE A 531 -24.29 9.20 -9.15
C PHE A 531 -23.21 9.62 -10.16
N THR A 532 -21.97 9.68 -9.68
CA THR A 532 -20.78 10.05 -10.45
C THR A 532 -19.78 8.91 -10.39
N SER A 533 -19.68 8.11 -11.46
CA SER A 533 -18.73 6.99 -11.50
C SER A 533 -17.32 7.51 -11.75
N GLU A 534 -16.37 7.11 -10.90
CA GLU A 534 -14.93 7.44 -11.05
C GLU A 534 -14.64 8.95 -11.04
N ALA A 535 -15.49 9.75 -10.38
CA ALA A 535 -15.24 11.18 -10.22
C ALA A 535 -14.03 11.45 -9.30
N PRO A 536 -13.22 12.48 -9.60
CA PRO A 536 -12.19 12.97 -8.69
C PRO A 536 -12.78 13.35 -7.32
N GLY A 537 -12.32 12.68 -6.27
CA GLY A 537 -12.78 12.88 -4.89
C GLY A 537 -13.36 11.61 -4.26
N ARG A 538 -13.93 11.75 -3.06
CA ARG A 538 -14.48 10.62 -2.27
C ARG A 538 -16.01 10.56 -2.24
N GLN A 539 -16.70 11.52 -2.88
CA GLN A 539 -18.15 11.63 -2.85
C GLN A 539 -18.76 11.26 -4.20
N TYR A 540 -19.07 9.98 -4.39
CA TYR A 540 -19.67 9.46 -5.63
C TYR A 540 -21.18 9.71 -5.76
N PHE A 541 -21.85 9.99 -4.64
CA PHE A 541 -23.28 10.31 -4.59
C PHE A 541 -23.49 11.71 -4.00
N LYS A 542 -24.34 12.50 -4.66
CA LYS A 542 -24.77 13.82 -4.21
C LYS A 542 -26.29 13.93 -4.35
N ALA A 543 -26.96 14.47 -3.35
CA ALA A 543 -28.40 14.65 -3.36
C ALA A 543 -28.78 16.14 -3.42
N PHE A 544 -29.86 16.46 -4.14
CA PHE A 544 -30.34 17.81 -4.39
C PHE A 544 -31.87 17.83 -4.32
N ASP A 545 -32.43 18.97 -3.92
CA ASP A 545 -33.88 19.17 -3.88
C ASP A 545 -34.42 19.71 -5.21
N THR A 546 -33.57 20.36 -6.01
CA THR A 546 -33.98 21.02 -7.26
C THR A 546 -32.98 20.77 -8.39
N GLN A 547 -33.49 20.84 -9.63
CA GLN A 547 -32.65 20.77 -10.84
C GLN A 547 -31.65 21.93 -10.90
N THR A 548 -32.00 23.10 -10.37
CA THR A 548 -31.12 24.28 -10.30
C THR A 548 -29.90 24.03 -9.43
N GLN A 549 -30.07 23.37 -8.27
CA GLN A 549 -28.93 23.02 -7.40
C GLN A 549 -27.98 22.05 -8.11
N LEU A 550 -28.51 21.03 -8.78
CA LEU A 550 -27.70 20.09 -9.57
C LEU A 550 -26.96 20.82 -10.71
N LEU A 551 -27.64 21.71 -11.43
CA LEU A 551 -27.03 22.52 -12.48
C LEU A 551 -25.87 23.37 -11.95
N HIS A 552 -26.06 24.05 -10.81
CA HIS A 552 -25.00 24.84 -10.18
C HIS A 552 -23.81 23.99 -9.75
N GLU A 553 -24.04 22.77 -9.27
CA GLU A 553 -22.96 21.83 -8.94
C GLU A 553 -22.13 21.48 -10.18
N VAL A 554 -22.77 21.13 -11.28
CA VAL A 554 -22.07 20.80 -12.55
C VAL A 554 -21.30 22.00 -13.10
N ILE A 555 -21.85 23.22 -12.97
CA ILE A 555 -21.14 24.45 -13.36
C ILE A 555 -19.95 24.70 -12.43
N GLY A 556 -20.10 24.46 -11.12
CA GLY A 556 -19.04 24.60 -10.13
C GLY A 556 -17.82 23.73 -10.44
N TRP A 557 -18.02 22.56 -11.09
CA TRP A 557 -16.93 21.69 -11.52
C TRP A 557 -16.00 22.32 -12.55
N THR A 558 -16.47 23.29 -13.34
CA THR A 558 -15.63 24.01 -14.33
C THR A 558 -14.52 24.85 -13.69
N ALA A 559 -14.63 25.15 -12.40
CA ALA A 559 -13.58 25.85 -11.65
C ALA A 559 -12.37 24.95 -11.32
N SER A 560 -12.55 23.62 -11.32
CA SER A 560 -11.49 22.66 -11.04
C SER A 560 -10.95 22.06 -12.35
N PRO A 561 -9.65 22.22 -12.66
CA PRO A 561 -9.04 21.58 -13.83
C PRO A 561 -9.24 20.06 -13.84
N THR A 562 -9.11 19.41 -12.68
CA THR A 562 -9.27 17.95 -12.55
C THR A 562 -10.70 17.50 -12.86
N MET A 563 -11.71 18.21 -12.35
CA MET A 563 -13.11 17.89 -12.67
C MET A 563 -13.47 18.23 -14.11
N THR A 564 -12.88 19.29 -14.67
CA THR A 564 -13.07 19.66 -16.09
C THR A 564 -12.53 18.57 -17.00
N THR A 565 -11.31 18.08 -16.75
CA THR A 565 -10.75 16.93 -17.49
C THR A 565 -11.66 15.70 -17.34
N TRP A 566 -12.14 15.40 -16.14
CA TRP A 566 -13.07 14.29 -15.92
C TRP A 566 -14.40 14.44 -16.68
N LEU A 567 -14.94 15.66 -16.82
CA LEU A 567 -16.13 15.91 -17.66
C LEU A 567 -15.85 15.67 -19.14
N LEU A 568 -14.67 16.04 -19.63
CA LEU A 568 -14.26 15.79 -21.02
C LEU A 568 -14.05 14.30 -21.29
N ASP A 569 -13.54 13.56 -20.31
CA ASP A 569 -13.30 12.12 -20.43
C ASP A 569 -14.60 11.29 -20.41
N GLN A 570 -15.76 11.91 -20.23
CA GLN A 570 -17.07 11.26 -20.35
C GLN A 570 -17.67 11.29 -21.75
N VAL A 571 -17.01 11.94 -22.70
CA VAL A 571 -17.46 12.02 -24.10
C VAL A 571 -16.40 11.47 -25.05
N GLU A 572 -16.84 11.14 -26.26
CA GLU A 572 -15.96 10.75 -27.35
C GLU A 572 -14.90 11.82 -27.64
N VAL A 573 -13.70 11.39 -28.03
CA VAL A 573 -12.53 12.26 -28.22
C VAL A 573 -12.80 13.38 -29.22
N THR A 574 -13.62 13.12 -30.23
CA THR A 574 -14.02 14.08 -31.27
C THR A 574 -14.93 15.20 -30.75
N ALA A 575 -15.69 14.96 -29.69
CA ALA A 575 -16.61 15.94 -29.08
C ALA A 575 -15.92 16.83 -28.03
N ARG A 576 -14.75 16.43 -27.51
CA ARG A 576 -14.05 17.13 -26.43
C ARG A 576 -13.69 18.58 -26.75
N PRO A 577 -13.17 18.95 -27.93
CA PRO A 577 -12.79 20.35 -28.19
C PRO A 577 -13.97 21.32 -28.11
N GLU A 578 -15.15 20.91 -28.59
CA GLU A 578 -16.37 21.74 -28.48
C GLU A 578 -16.83 21.86 -27.03
N LEU A 579 -16.85 20.75 -26.28
CA LEU A 579 -17.21 20.77 -24.87
C LEU A 579 -16.24 21.61 -24.03
N ASP A 580 -14.93 21.47 -24.26
CA ASP A 580 -13.87 22.20 -23.55
C ASP A 580 -13.99 23.71 -23.74
N ALA A 581 -14.26 24.16 -24.96
CA ALA A 581 -14.53 25.57 -25.23
C ALA A 581 -15.72 26.10 -24.43
N GLN A 582 -16.78 25.30 -24.27
CA GLN A 582 -17.98 25.69 -23.52
C GLN A 582 -17.77 25.65 -22.01
N LEU A 583 -17.08 24.63 -21.48
CA LEU A 583 -16.72 24.58 -20.06
C LEU A 583 -15.78 25.75 -19.68
N THR A 584 -14.84 26.09 -20.57
CA THR A 584 -13.98 27.27 -20.43
C THR A 584 -14.79 28.57 -20.39
N ALA A 585 -15.76 28.73 -21.31
CA ALA A 585 -16.64 29.90 -21.30
C ALA A 585 -17.48 30.00 -20.01
N LEU A 586 -17.92 28.86 -19.45
CA LEU A 586 -18.65 28.82 -18.17
C LEU A 586 -17.77 29.15 -16.97
N ARG A 587 -16.49 28.76 -17.01
CA ARG A 587 -15.50 29.13 -15.99
C ARG A 587 -15.28 30.64 -15.96
N GLU A 588 -15.21 31.28 -17.12
CA GLU A 588 -15.06 32.75 -17.24
C GLU A 588 -16.36 33.48 -16.90
N LYS A 589 -17.51 32.92 -17.32
CA LYS A 589 -18.83 33.47 -17.07
C LYS A 589 -19.81 32.35 -16.71
N PRO A 590 -20.16 32.17 -15.43
CA PRO A 590 -21.00 31.05 -14.95
C PRO A 590 -22.49 31.28 -15.21
N GLN A 591 -22.83 31.60 -16.46
CA GLN A 591 -24.19 31.78 -16.95
C GLN A 591 -24.47 30.73 -18.02
N PRO A 592 -25.04 29.57 -17.65
CA PRO A 592 -25.32 28.48 -18.59
C PRO A 592 -26.39 28.88 -19.61
N ALA A 593 -26.30 28.34 -20.81
CA ALA A 593 -27.43 28.34 -21.74
C ALA A 593 -28.60 27.57 -21.13
N LYS A 594 -29.83 27.93 -21.50
CA LYS A 594 -31.06 27.31 -20.94
C LYS A 594 -31.06 25.78 -21.06
N GLU A 595 -30.52 25.27 -22.16
CA GLU A 595 -30.46 23.83 -22.48
C GLU A 595 -29.07 23.22 -22.19
N PHE A 596 -28.27 23.84 -21.33
CA PHE A 596 -26.94 23.35 -20.97
C PHE A 596 -27.00 21.95 -20.33
N LEU A 597 -27.96 21.71 -19.44
CA LEU A 597 -28.15 20.42 -18.76
C LEU A 597 -29.56 19.91 -19.04
N GLN A 598 -29.64 18.70 -19.58
CA GLN A 598 -30.90 18.01 -19.86
C GLN A 598 -30.87 16.60 -19.28
N PHE A 599 -32.06 16.10 -18.94
CA PHE A 599 -32.24 14.73 -18.46
C PHE A 599 -32.82 13.87 -19.57
N ILE A 600 -32.22 12.69 -19.79
CA ILE A 600 -32.74 11.67 -20.69
C ILE A 600 -33.48 10.65 -19.84
N ASP A 601 -34.80 10.57 -20.03
CA ASP A 601 -35.66 9.60 -19.35
C ASP A 601 -35.44 8.18 -19.87
N HIS A 602 -35.38 7.23 -18.92
CA HIS A 602 -35.39 5.80 -19.22
C HIS A 602 -36.65 5.15 -18.62
N PRO A 603 -37.23 4.13 -19.29
CA PRO A 603 -38.45 3.46 -18.82
C PRO A 603 -38.24 2.69 -17.52
N ASP A 604 -37.03 2.18 -17.29
CA ASP A 604 -36.66 1.38 -16.13
C ASP A 604 -35.15 1.44 -15.87
N CYS A 605 -34.71 0.90 -14.74
CA CYS A 605 -33.31 0.90 -14.34
C CYS A 605 -32.42 0.02 -15.23
N GLU A 606 -32.91 -1.10 -15.77
CA GLU A 606 -32.14 -1.94 -16.68
C GLU A 606 -31.82 -1.20 -18.00
N THR A 607 -32.80 -0.50 -18.54
CA THR A 607 -32.66 0.29 -19.76
C THR A 607 -31.69 1.45 -19.55
N ALA A 608 -31.74 2.11 -18.39
CA ALA A 608 -30.79 3.16 -18.04
C ALA A 608 -29.37 2.63 -17.85
N LEU A 609 -29.20 1.49 -17.16
CA LEU A 609 -27.91 0.83 -16.99
C LEU A 609 -27.34 0.35 -18.32
N ARG A 610 -28.18 -0.14 -19.24
CA ARG A 610 -27.77 -0.46 -20.62
C ARG A 610 -27.22 0.79 -21.32
N SER A 611 -28.00 1.86 -21.36
CA SER A 611 -27.57 3.12 -21.98
C SER A 611 -26.29 3.67 -21.34
N PHE A 612 -26.17 3.54 -20.01
CA PHE A 612 -24.98 3.93 -19.26
C PHE A 612 -23.74 3.13 -19.68
N THR A 613 -23.84 1.79 -19.75
CA THR A 613 -22.72 0.94 -20.19
C THR A 613 -22.40 1.11 -21.68
N ASP A 614 -23.40 1.41 -22.50
CA ASP A 614 -23.22 1.65 -23.93
C ASP A 614 -22.42 2.93 -24.18
N GLU A 615 -22.75 4.02 -23.48
CA GLU A 615 -21.99 5.27 -23.56
C GLU A 615 -20.56 5.10 -23.03
N GLN A 616 -20.35 4.36 -21.94
CA GLN A 616 -18.99 4.01 -21.46
C GLN A 616 -18.19 3.25 -22.50
N THR A 617 -18.84 2.31 -23.19
CA THR A 617 -18.21 1.53 -24.26
C THR A 617 -17.86 2.42 -25.46
N ARG A 618 -18.74 3.36 -25.84
CA ARG A 618 -18.44 4.33 -26.92
C ARG A 618 -17.23 5.19 -26.61
N VAL A 619 -17.17 5.75 -25.40
CA VAL A 619 -16.02 6.54 -24.95
C VAL A 619 -14.74 5.71 -24.94
N LEU A 620 -14.79 4.49 -24.41
CA LEU A 620 -13.65 3.55 -24.40
C LEU A 620 -13.14 3.28 -25.83
N LEU A 621 -14.05 2.94 -26.75
CA LEU A 621 -13.69 2.67 -28.15
C LEU A 621 -13.15 3.93 -28.87
N SER A 622 -13.67 5.12 -28.52
CA SER A 622 -13.19 6.40 -29.04
C SER A 622 -11.77 6.72 -28.56
N GLU A 623 -11.46 6.46 -27.29
CA GLU A 623 -10.11 6.57 -26.75
C GLU A 623 -9.15 5.56 -27.41
N GLN A 624 -9.59 4.33 -27.61
CA GLN A 624 -8.79 3.35 -28.35
C GLN A 624 -8.49 3.83 -29.78
N ALA A 625 -9.48 4.42 -30.47
CA ALA A 625 -9.29 5.00 -31.80
C ALA A 625 -8.35 6.22 -31.80
N ARG A 626 -8.24 6.95 -30.69
CA ARG A 626 -7.24 8.02 -30.52
C ARG A 626 -5.82 7.45 -30.44
N HIS A 627 -5.62 6.32 -29.75
CA HIS A 627 -4.32 5.66 -29.61
C HIS A 627 -3.88 4.90 -30.89
N THR A 628 -4.83 4.33 -31.63
CA THR A 628 -4.59 3.72 -32.94
C THR A 628 -5.52 4.33 -33.98
N PRO A 629 -5.16 5.50 -34.54
CA PRO A 629 -6.02 6.24 -35.47
C PRO A 629 -6.24 5.54 -36.81
N ASP A 630 -7.34 5.90 -37.49
CA ASP A 630 -7.67 5.38 -38.82
C ASP A 630 -6.58 5.61 -39.87
N TRP A 631 -5.82 6.70 -39.77
CA TRP A 631 -4.71 6.94 -40.69
C TRP A 631 -3.58 5.92 -40.49
N TYR A 632 -3.37 5.42 -39.27
CA TYR A 632 -2.39 4.39 -38.97
C TYR A 632 -2.88 3.03 -39.51
N LEU A 633 -4.15 2.70 -39.30
CA LEU A 633 -4.77 1.48 -39.83
C LEU A 633 -4.81 1.45 -41.37
N ARG A 634 -4.99 2.60 -42.03
CA ARG A 634 -4.93 2.71 -43.50
C ARG A 634 -3.51 2.67 -44.06
N ALA A 635 -2.49 3.04 -43.28
CA ALA A 635 -1.10 2.91 -43.68
C ALA A 635 -0.75 1.44 -43.91
N ASN A 636 0.07 1.17 -44.92
CA ASN A 636 0.57 -0.20 -45.13
C ASN A 636 1.62 -0.56 -44.06
N ARG A 637 1.87 -1.87 -43.90
CA ARG A 637 2.80 -2.37 -42.88
C ARG A 637 4.20 -1.75 -42.98
N ALA A 638 4.75 -1.63 -44.19
CA ALA A 638 6.08 -1.06 -44.41
C ALA A 638 6.18 0.39 -43.90
N GLN A 639 5.14 1.20 -44.13
CA GLN A 639 5.07 2.58 -43.65
C GLN A 639 4.99 2.66 -42.12
N ARG A 640 4.21 1.79 -41.48
CA ARG A 640 4.11 1.73 -40.00
C ARG A 640 5.46 1.38 -39.37
N ARG A 641 6.17 0.41 -39.96
CA ARG A 641 7.52 0.01 -39.53
C ARG A 641 8.54 1.13 -39.73
N GLU A 642 8.50 1.84 -40.86
CA GLU A 642 9.38 3.01 -41.09
C GLU A 642 9.12 4.10 -40.04
N LEU A 643 7.86 4.34 -39.68
CA LEU A 643 7.50 5.32 -38.65
C LEU A 643 8.05 4.91 -37.27
N LEU A 644 7.82 3.66 -36.85
CA LEU A 644 8.33 3.13 -35.58
C LEU A 644 9.86 3.21 -35.51
N ALA A 645 10.55 2.82 -36.58
CA ALA A 645 12.01 2.86 -36.62
C ALA A 645 12.57 4.27 -36.46
N VAL A 646 11.93 5.26 -37.09
CA VAL A 646 12.33 6.66 -36.94
C VAL A 646 12.01 7.18 -35.53
N GLU A 647 10.88 6.80 -34.94
CA GLU A 647 10.51 7.20 -33.58
C GLU A 647 11.49 6.66 -32.53
N HIS A 648 11.82 5.36 -32.58
CA HIS A 648 12.86 4.79 -31.71
C HIS A 648 14.25 5.39 -31.97
N ALA A 649 14.59 5.75 -33.21
CA ALA A 649 15.85 6.43 -33.50
C ALA A 649 15.89 7.85 -32.92
N ILE A 650 14.76 8.57 -32.87
CA ILE A 650 14.67 9.87 -32.19
C ILE A 650 14.93 9.70 -30.70
N GLU A 651 14.28 8.73 -30.07
CA GLU A 651 14.47 8.42 -28.64
C GLU A 651 15.91 8.00 -28.33
N GLY A 652 16.49 7.11 -29.14
CA GLY A 652 17.89 6.69 -29.02
C GLY A 652 18.86 7.86 -29.21
N ALA A 653 18.62 8.73 -30.19
CA ALA A 653 19.44 9.92 -30.41
C ALA A 653 19.34 10.93 -29.25
N LEU A 654 18.14 11.14 -28.71
CA LEU A 654 17.93 11.99 -27.53
C LEU A 654 18.61 11.40 -26.29
N GLY A 655 18.49 10.10 -26.07
CA GLY A 655 19.14 9.38 -24.98
C GLY A 655 20.67 9.49 -25.06
N ASN A 656 21.26 9.20 -26.22
CA ASN A 656 22.70 9.34 -26.43
C ASN A 656 23.16 10.80 -26.27
N TYR A 657 22.35 11.77 -26.73
CA TYR A 657 22.64 13.19 -26.52
C TYR A 657 22.67 13.55 -25.02
N GLN A 658 21.65 13.16 -24.26
CA GLN A 658 21.51 13.47 -22.83
C GLN A 658 22.52 12.74 -21.94
N ALA A 659 23.01 11.57 -22.38
CA ALA A 659 24.00 10.80 -21.65
C ALA A 659 25.38 11.49 -21.57
N GLN A 660 25.71 12.36 -22.53
CA GLN A 660 27.01 13.02 -22.57
C GLN A 660 27.12 14.17 -21.55
N PRO A 661 28.17 14.25 -20.72
CA PRO A 661 28.31 15.32 -19.72
C PRO A 661 28.27 16.74 -20.31
N HIS A 662 28.87 16.94 -21.49
CA HIS A 662 28.96 18.26 -22.14
C HIS A 662 27.66 18.75 -22.80
N THR A 663 26.58 17.97 -22.79
CA THR A 663 25.26 18.40 -23.28
C THR A 663 24.35 18.88 -22.16
N ARG A 664 24.73 18.63 -20.90
CA ARG A 664 23.99 19.11 -19.72
C ARG A 664 24.15 20.62 -19.59
N VAL A 665 23.02 21.29 -19.39
CA VAL A 665 22.96 22.74 -19.19
C VAL A 665 22.43 22.96 -17.78
N GLN A 666 23.19 23.67 -16.96
CA GLN A 666 22.69 24.15 -15.68
C GLN A 666 21.48 25.04 -15.95
N SER A 667 20.34 24.81 -15.29
CA SER A 667 19.18 25.68 -15.50
C SER A 667 19.48 27.10 -15.00
N PHE A 668 18.77 28.10 -15.54
CA PHE A 668 18.93 29.46 -15.04
C PHE A 668 18.56 29.55 -13.55
N GLN A 669 17.57 28.79 -13.09
CA GLN A 669 17.18 28.72 -11.68
C GLN A 669 18.32 28.16 -10.81
N ASP A 670 18.95 27.06 -11.22
CA ASP A 670 20.09 26.49 -10.49
C ASP A 670 21.29 27.44 -10.49
N TYR A 671 21.51 28.15 -11.59
CA TYR A 671 22.55 29.18 -11.67
C TYR A 671 22.28 30.31 -10.68
N VAL A 672 21.04 30.80 -10.62
CA VAL A 672 20.67 31.86 -9.67
C VAL A 672 20.74 31.37 -8.22
N HIS A 673 20.27 30.16 -7.92
CA HIS A 673 20.39 29.55 -6.58
C HIS A 673 21.87 29.41 -6.16
N GLN A 674 22.73 28.94 -7.05
CA GLN A 674 24.17 28.85 -6.78
C GLN A 674 24.80 30.23 -6.51
N ARG A 675 24.43 31.26 -7.30
CA ARG A 675 24.89 32.64 -7.07
C ARG A 675 24.33 33.21 -5.77
N ALA A 676 23.08 32.92 -5.44
CA ALA A 676 22.45 33.29 -4.18
C ALA A 676 23.17 32.65 -2.98
N SER A 677 23.48 31.35 -3.06
CA SER A 677 24.25 30.64 -2.03
C SER A 677 25.66 31.23 -1.84
N GLN A 678 26.32 31.65 -2.93
CA GLN A 678 27.60 32.35 -2.85
C GLN A 678 27.50 33.73 -2.19
N GLN A 679 26.47 34.50 -2.54
CA GLN A 679 26.30 35.85 -2.00
C GLN A 679 25.84 35.84 -0.54
N ILE A 680 24.91 34.96 -0.18
CA ILE A 680 24.45 34.83 1.20
C ILE A 680 25.57 34.29 2.10
N GLY A 681 26.38 33.35 1.61
CA GLY A 681 27.57 32.88 2.33
C GLY A 681 28.55 34.02 2.62
N LYS A 682 28.77 34.92 1.67
CA LYS A 682 29.60 36.12 1.88
C LYS A 682 29.01 37.07 2.91
N LEU A 683 27.70 37.31 2.87
CA LEU A 683 27.02 38.19 3.83
C LEU A 683 27.06 37.63 5.26
N LEU A 684 26.94 36.32 5.39
CA LEU A 684 26.95 35.63 6.69
C LEU A 684 28.35 35.22 7.16
N GLY A 685 29.40 35.41 6.34
CA GLY A 685 30.76 35.00 6.68
C GLY A 685 30.99 33.49 6.70
N VAL A 686 30.16 32.71 5.99
CA VAL A 686 30.22 31.25 5.93
C VAL A 686 30.54 30.75 4.51
N PRO A 687 31.09 29.54 4.34
CA PRO A 687 31.33 28.97 3.00
C PRO A 687 30.04 28.87 2.18
N ALA A 688 30.14 29.07 0.86
CA ALA A 688 29.02 28.86 -0.06
C ALA A 688 28.50 27.41 0.06
N GLY A 689 27.18 27.23 0.04
CA GLY A 689 26.51 25.94 0.25
C GLY A 689 26.24 25.57 1.70
N THR A 690 26.71 26.35 2.68
CA THR A 690 26.44 26.11 4.12
C THR A 690 24.99 26.43 4.49
N VAL A 691 24.41 27.44 3.85
CA VAL A 691 23.04 27.91 4.08
C VAL A 691 22.29 27.86 2.76
N ASP A 692 21.10 27.26 2.78
CA ASP A 692 20.19 27.29 1.64
C ASP A 692 19.56 28.68 1.51
N PRO A 693 19.83 29.43 0.43
CA PRO A 693 19.27 30.77 0.23
C PRO A 693 17.73 30.79 0.13
N ASP A 694 17.08 29.66 -0.17
CA ASP A 694 15.62 29.58 -0.20
C ASP A 694 14.99 29.54 1.20
N LEU A 695 15.79 29.21 2.22
CA LEU A 695 15.35 29.25 3.61
C LEU A 695 15.55 30.62 4.26
N ILE A 696 16.28 31.53 3.62
CA ILE A 696 16.44 32.90 4.09
C ILE A 696 15.27 33.75 3.57
N VAL A 697 14.30 34.02 4.45
CA VAL A 697 13.10 34.79 4.12
C VAL A 697 13.29 36.24 4.52
N ILE A 698 13.00 37.13 3.57
CA ILE A 698 13.13 38.58 3.68
C ILE A 698 11.72 39.15 3.69
N THR A 699 11.35 39.78 4.79
CA THR A 699 10.00 40.34 4.97
C THR A 699 10.07 41.85 5.12
N SER A 700 9.31 42.55 4.28
CA SER A 700 9.04 43.99 4.39
C SER A 700 7.53 44.24 4.31
N GLU A 701 7.09 45.48 4.50
CA GLU A 701 5.67 45.85 4.36
C GLU A 701 5.11 45.69 2.94
N ARG A 702 6.00 45.63 1.93
CA ARG A 702 5.61 45.56 0.52
C ARG A 702 5.61 44.15 -0.03
N GLU A 703 6.47 43.27 0.49
CA GLU A 703 6.65 41.92 -0.03
C GLU A 703 7.36 40.99 0.94
N THR A 704 7.20 39.69 0.71
CA THR A 704 7.91 38.60 1.36
C THR A 704 8.50 37.71 0.28
N LEU A 705 9.82 37.55 0.27
CA LEU A 705 10.57 36.81 -0.74
C LEU A 705 11.67 35.96 -0.06
N THR A 706 12.10 34.89 -0.71
CA THR A 706 13.37 34.24 -0.33
C THR A 706 14.56 35.04 -0.88
N TYR A 707 15.76 34.79 -0.36
CA TYR A 707 16.96 35.47 -0.86
C TYR A 707 17.23 35.14 -2.34
N THR A 708 16.98 33.90 -2.77
CA THR A 708 17.06 33.50 -4.19
C THR A 708 16.06 34.27 -5.05
N ASP A 709 14.82 34.41 -4.58
CA ASP A 709 13.78 35.13 -5.31
C ASP A 709 14.08 36.63 -5.41
N MET A 710 14.58 37.23 -4.33
CA MET A 710 15.01 38.62 -4.32
C MET A 710 16.18 38.83 -5.30
N LEU A 711 17.13 37.90 -5.37
CA LEU A 711 18.24 37.97 -6.31
C LEU A 711 17.78 37.80 -7.77
N LEU A 712 16.79 36.94 -8.02
CA LEU A 712 16.23 36.66 -9.34
C LEU A 712 15.37 37.81 -9.88
N LYS A 713 14.42 38.28 -9.05
CA LYS A 713 13.33 39.19 -9.44
C LYS A 713 13.63 40.64 -9.06
N GLY A 714 14.66 40.86 -8.25
CA GLY A 714 14.84 42.12 -7.54
C GLY A 714 13.87 42.22 -6.37
N TYR A 715 13.74 43.44 -5.85
CA TYR A 715 12.76 43.80 -4.83
C TYR A 715 11.99 45.04 -5.30
N ASN A 716 10.85 45.30 -4.70
CA ASN A 716 9.98 46.43 -5.03
C ASN A 716 10.59 47.77 -4.58
N ASP A 717 11.43 48.34 -5.45
CA ASP A 717 12.08 49.66 -5.28
C ASP A 717 11.23 50.83 -5.82
N SER A 718 9.91 50.63 -6.00
CA SER A 718 9.01 51.72 -6.42
C SER A 718 8.89 52.80 -5.33
N ILE A 719 8.54 54.02 -5.72
CA ILE A 719 8.28 55.10 -4.76
C ILE A 719 6.87 54.90 -4.20
N ASP A 720 6.75 54.29 -3.02
CA ASP A 720 5.50 54.22 -2.23
C ASP A 720 5.66 55.10 -0.97
N PRO A 721 4.82 56.13 -0.79
CA PRO A 721 4.93 57.08 0.31
C PRO A 721 4.44 56.55 1.66
N LEU A 722 3.78 55.38 1.69
CA LEU A 722 3.13 54.83 2.88
C LEU A 722 3.82 53.57 3.43
N ARG A 723 4.52 52.80 2.59
CA ARG A 723 5.12 51.51 2.98
C ARG A 723 6.63 51.48 2.81
N THR A 724 7.36 50.86 3.73
CA THR A 724 8.82 50.68 3.64
C THR A 724 9.21 49.52 2.70
N SER A 725 10.33 49.64 1.97
CA SER A 725 10.84 48.59 1.09
C SER A 725 11.86 47.69 1.79
N ALA A 726 12.19 46.56 1.15
CA ALA A 726 13.20 45.62 1.64
C ALA A 726 14.60 46.25 1.84
N ALA A 727 14.90 47.39 1.19
CA ALA A 727 16.17 48.11 1.37
C ALA A 727 16.21 48.99 2.63
N THR A 728 15.05 49.35 3.17
CA THR A 728 14.94 50.30 4.28
C THR A 728 14.61 49.61 5.60
N ASP A 729 13.70 48.64 5.60
CA ASP A 729 13.15 48.06 6.83
C ASP A 729 12.75 46.59 6.64
N ALA A 730 13.70 45.77 6.19
CA ALA A 730 13.51 44.32 6.09
C ALA A 730 13.84 43.60 7.40
N THR A 731 13.05 42.57 7.72
CA THR A 731 13.38 41.56 8.72
C THR A 731 13.77 40.25 8.05
N PHE A 732 14.64 39.48 8.70
CA PHE A 732 15.22 38.25 8.15
C PHE A 732 14.89 37.08 9.06
N SER A 733 14.44 35.97 8.46
CA SER A 733 14.32 34.68 9.13
C SER A 733 15.02 33.59 8.32
N GLY A 734 15.41 32.52 9.00
CA GLY A 734 16.27 31.47 8.43
C GLY A 734 16.21 30.17 9.24
N PRO A 735 16.94 29.13 8.80
CA PRO A 735 16.94 27.83 9.46
C PRO A 735 17.56 27.90 10.87
N GLU A 736 17.08 27.03 11.77
CA GLU A 736 17.53 26.99 13.17
C GLU A 736 19.05 26.77 13.26
N GLY A 737 19.72 27.54 14.12
CA GLY A 737 21.16 27.44 14.35
C GLY A 737 22.05 28.29 13.43
N ILE A 738 21.48 29.02 12.46
CA ILE A 738 22.21 30.00 11.64
C ILE A 738 22.10 31.40 12.27
N ASP A 739 23.25 32.04 12.49
CA ASP A 739 23.29 33.43 12.95
C ASP A 739 23.04 34.38 11.78
N LEU A 740 21.92 35.11 11.84
CA LEU A 740 21.52 36.09 10.83
C LEU A 740 21.86 37.53 11.23
N SER A 741 22.51 37.75 12.37
CA SER A 741 22.83 39.10 12.88
C SER A 741 23.72 39.92 11.94
N ALA A 742 24.44 39.26 11.03
CA ALA A 742 25.24 39.89 9.99
C ALA A 742 24.39 40.49 8.84
N LEU A 743 23.11 40.12 8.72
CA LEU A 743 22.22 40.64 7.68
C LEU A 743 21.63 41.99 8.10
N SER A 744 21.70 42.97 7.19
CA SER A 744 21.01 44.25 7.32
C SER A 744 20.25 44.59 6.03
N PRO A 745 19.15 45.36 6.10
CA PRO A 745 18.38 45.76 4.91
C PRO A 745 19.26 46.37 3.82
N ALA A 746 20.19 47.26 4.21
CA ALA A 746 21.12 47.90 3.28
C ALA A 746 22.14 46.93 2.66
N ALA A 747 22.70 46.00 3.45
CA ALA A 747 23.67 45.02 2.93
C ALA A 747 23.00 43.99 2.00
N VAL A 748 21.80 43.52 2.37
CA VAL A 748 21.04 42.54 1.59
C VAL A 748 20.53 43.16 0.29
N ALA A 749 19.89 44.34 0.34
CA ALA A 749 19.46 45.02 -0.89
C ALA A 749 20.66 45.47 -1.76
N GLY A 750 21.75 45.92 -1.12
CA GLY A 750 23.00 46.25 -1.81
C GLY A 750 23.64 45.06 -2.52
N SER A 751 23.49 43.85 -1.98
CA SER A 751 24.01 42.62 -2.61
C SER A 751 23.28 42.27 -3.91
N VAL A 752 22.01 42.65 -4.05
CA VAL A 752 21.18 42.35 -5.23
C VAL A 752 21.25 43.46 -6.28
N ARG A 753 21.40 44.73 -5.84
CA ARG A 753 21.34 45.90 -6.72
C ARG A 753 22.47 45.89 -7.76
N GLY A 754 22.10 46.02 -9.04
CA GLY A 754 23.04 46.10 -10.16
C GLY A 754 23.62 44.77 -10.63
N GLN A 755 23.12 43.63 -10.12
CA GLN A 755 23.47 42.32 -10.66
C GLN A 755 22.65 41.99 -11.91
N TRP A 756 23.32 41.72 -13.01
CA TRP A 756 22.70 41.31 -14.28
C TRP A 756 22.93 39.81 -14.50
N LEU A 757 22.33 38.98 -13.63
CA LEU A 757 22.54 37.52 -13.66
C LEU A 757 22.14 36.88 -14.98
N ALA A 758 21.15 37.44 -15.67
CA ALA A 758 20.76 36.98 -17.01
C ALA A 758 21.86 37.22 -18.05
N ASP A 759 22.59 38.33 -17.98
CA ASP A 759 23.70 38.63 -18.90
C ASP A 759 24.90 37.73 -18.62
N GLU A 760 25.23 37.51 -17.34
CA GLU A 760 26.28 36.58 -16.94
C GLU A 760 25.95 35.14 -17.36
N TYR A 761 24.72 34.70 -17.16
CA TYR A 761 24.25 33.40 -17.60
C TYR A 761 24.27 33.30 -19.14
N THR A 762 23.88 34.36 -19.85
CA THR A 762 23.99 34.43 -21.31
C THR A 762 25.46 34.30 -21.75
N ALA A 763 26.39 34.96 -21.07
CA ALA A 763 27.82 34.84 -21.32
C ALA A 763 28.33 33.42 -21.03
N LEU A 764 27.89 32.80 -19.94
CA LEU A 764 28.18 31.40 -19.61
C LEU A 764 27.75 30.47 -20.74
N ILE A 765 26.50 30.59 -21.19
CA ILE A 765 25.94 29.78 -22.30
C ILE A 765 26.71 30.02 -23.60
N ARG A 766 27.06 31.27 -23.92
CA ARG A 766 27.87 31.60 -25.10
C ARG A 766 29.25 30.96 -25.05
N ASN A 767 29.92 31.03 -23.90
CA ASN A 767 31.28 30.53 -23.73
C ASN A 767 31.37 29.01 -23.63
N THR A 768 30.31 28.34 -23.19
CA THR A 768 30.27 26.89 -23.00
C THR A 768 29.58 26.17 -24.16
N LEU A 769 28.32 26.49 -24.43
CA LEU A 769 27.50 25.74 -25.40
C LEU A 769 27.71 26.20 -26.84
N LEU A 770 27.80 27.52 -27.07
CA LEU A 770 27.84 28.12 -28.40
C LEU A 770 29.26 28.36 -28.94
N ASN A 771 30.27 28.25 -28.08
CA ASN A 771 31.67 28.41 -28.46
C ASN A 771 32.14 27.20 -29.28
N ARG A 772 32.66 27.45 -30.48
CA ARG A 772 33.16 26.42 -31.41
C ARG A 772 34.42 25.71 -30.90
N GLU A 773 35.18 26.36 -30.03
CA GLU A 773 36.41 25.84 -29.44
C GLU A 773 36.15 24.94 -28.22
N ASN A 774 34.90 24.84 -27.75
CA ASN A 774 34.54 23.95 -26.66
C ASN A 774 34.44 22.50 -27.16
N ASP A 775 35.04 21.55 -26.42
CA ASP A 775 35.14 20.13 -26.79
C ASP A 775 33.80 19.47 -27.17
N GLY A 776 32.68 19.90 -26.55
CA GLY A 776 31.36 19.34 -26.84
C GLY A 776 30.62 19.99 -28.02
N TYR A 777 31.14 21.05 -28.63
CA TYR A 777 30.40 21.83 -29.64
C TYR A 777 30.12 21.02 -30.92
N ALA A 778 31.13 20.31 -31.44
CA ALA A 778 30.99 19.52 -32.65
C ALA A 778 29.95 18.40 -32.47
N TYR A 779 30.01 17.68 -31.34
CA TYR A 779 29.04 16.66 -30.97
C TYR A 779 27.62 17.25 -30.87
N ARG A 780 27.44 18.35 -30.12
CA ARG A 780 26.14 19.00 -29.95
C ARG A 780 25.52 19.40 -31.29
N ARG A 781 26.33 19.99 -32.17
CA ARG A 781 25.90 20.40 -33.51
C ARG A 781 25.48 19.19 -34.35
N GLN A 782 26.29 18.14 -34.39
CA GLN A 782 26.00 16.93 -35.17
C GLN A 782 24.71 16.25 -34.69
N TYR A 783 24.57 16.05 -33.38
CA TYR A 783 23.39 15.44 -32.78
C TYR A 783 22.13 16.30 -32.94
N SER A 784 22.24 17.62 -32.76
CA SER A 784 21.10 18.52 -32.99
C SER A 784 20.59 18.42 -34.42
N VAL A 785 21.48 18.39 -35.42
CA VAL A 785 21.10 18.22 -36.83
C VAL A 785 20.44 16.86 -37.04
N MET A 786 21.04 15.78 -36.56
CA MET A 786 20.50 14.43 -36.70
C MET A 786 19.11 14.28 -36.06
N ILE A 787 18.93 14.76 -34.82
CA ILE A 787 17.64 14.72 -34.11
C ILE A 787 16.60 15.51 -34.91
N THR A 788 16.94 16.71 -35.39
CA THR A 788 16.04 17.52 -36.23
C THR A 788 15.68 16.80 -37.53
N GLN A 789 16.64 16.20 -38.24
CA GLN A 789 16.38 15.42 -39.46
C GLN A 789 15.44 14.23 -39.19
N LEU A 790 15.66 13.50 -38.10
CA LEU A 790 14.81 12.36 -37.71
C LEU A 790 13.39 12.83 -37.38
N GLN A 791 13.25 13.91 -36.61
CA GLN A 791 11.96 14.53 -36.30
C GLN A 791 11.24 15.01 -37.56
N MET A 792 11.96 15.63 -38.49
CA MET A 792 11.43 16.06 -39.79
C MET A 792 10.98 14.86 -40.63
N LYS A 793 11.74 13.75 -40.63
CA LYS A 793 11.37 12.51 -41.31
C LYS A 793 10.10 11.90 -40.72
N ALA A 794 9.99 11.82 -39.39
CA ALA A 794 8.79 11.34 -38.71
C ALA A 794 7.58 12.23 -39.01
N ALA A 795 7.74 13.56 -38.95
CA ALA A 795 6.67 14.52 -39.24
C ALA A 795 6.21 14.46 -40.70
N ALA A 796 7.14 14.36 -41.66
CA ALA A 796 6.82 14.21 -43.08
C ALA A 796 6.09 12.89 -43.35
N LEU A 797 6.53 11.78 -42.75
CA LEU A 797 5.86 10.49 -42.87
C LEU A 797 4.46 10.53 -42.25
N ARG A 798 4.31 11.02 -41.01
CA ARG A 798 2.99 11.18 -40.36
C ARG A 798 2.05 12.05 -41.21
N SER A 799 2.55 13.14 -41.81
CA SER A 799 1.76 14.00 -42.69
C SER A 799 1.31 13.30 -43.97
N LEU A 800 2.17 12.48 -44.59
CA LEU A 800 1.80 11.62 -45.71
C LEU A 800 0.69 10.63 -45.29
N LEU A 801 0.87 9.94 -44.16
CA LEU A 801 -0.09 8.93 -43.69
C LEU A 801 -1.44 9.53 -43.31
N LYS A 802 -1.45 10.74 -42.75
CA LYS A 802 -2.67 11.51 -42.48
C LYS A 802 -3.33 12.08 -43.75
N GLY A 803 -2.65 12.03 -44.89
CA GLY A 803 -3.14 12.61 -46.16
C GLY A 803 -3.02 14.13 -46.23
N HIS A 804 -2.21 14.75 -45.37
CA HIS A 804 -1.94 16.20 -45.42
C HIS A 804 -0.96 16.57 -46.54
N VAL A 805 -0.18 15.60 -47.03
CA VAL A 805 0.86 15.75 -48.05
C VAL A 805 0.74 14.61 -49.05
N GLU A 806 0.88 14.91 -50.34
CA GLU A 806 0.82 13.90 -51.41
C GLU A 806 2.11 13.07 -51.50
N PRO A 807 2.06 11.82 -52.05
CA PRO A 807 3.25 10.99 -52.22
C PRO A 807 4.40 11.67 -52.98
N ALA A 808 4.10 12.45 -54.02
CA ALA A 808 5.11 13.19 -54.77
C ALA A 808 5.81 14.28 -53.93
N GLN A 809 5.05 14.98 -53.08
CA GLN A 809 5.57 15.98 -52.15
C GLN A 809 6.42 15.32 -51.05
N TYR A 810 6.02 14.13 -50.55
CA TYR A 810 6.82 13.36 -49.61
C TYR A 810 8.16 12.92 -50.21
N VAL A 811 8.17 12.42 -51.45
CA VAL A 811 9.42 12.08 -52.16
C VAL A 811 10.32 13.30 -52.32
N TRP A 812 9.74 14.46 -52.64
CA TRP A 812 10.49 15.71 -52.70
C TRP A 812 11.11 16.10 -51.35
N LEU A 813 10.33 16.04 -50.25
CA LEU A 813 10.79 16.32 -48.88
C LEU A 813 11.94 15.39 -48.46
N LYS A 814 11.79 14.08 -48.73
CA LYS A 814 12.81 13.06 -48.43
C LYS A 814 14.12 13.36 -49.18
N LYS A 815 14.02 13.71 -50.47
CA LYS A 815 15.19 13.91 -51.35
C LYS A 815 15.91 15.24 -51.18
N HIS A 816 15.19 16.34 -50.96
CA HIS A 816 15.77 17.70 -51.04
C HIS A 816 15.88 18.40 -49.69
N TRP A 817 15.08 18.02 -48.71
CA TRP A 817 15.03 18.70 -47.42
C TRP A 817 15.73 17.86 -46.36
N ILE A 818 15.30 16.60 -46.17
CA ILE A 818 15.82 15.72 -45.13
C ILE A 818 17.28 15.28 -45.39
N THR A 819 17.71 15.24 -46.65
CA THR A 819 19.09 14.82 -47.02
C THR A 819 20.08 16.00 -47.11
N ARG A 820 19.62 17.26 -47.05
CA ARG A 820 20.47 18.46 -47.28
C ARG A 820 20.65 19.38 -46.06
N THR A 821 19.68 19.44 -45.15
CA THR A 821 19.91 19.92 -43.77
C THR A 821 20.75 18.91 -43.03
#